data_AF-A0A3C1F6I2-F1
#
_entry.id   AF-A0A3C1F6I2-F1
#
_cell.length_a   1.000
_cell.length_b   1.000
_cell.length_c   1.000
_cell.angle_alpha   90.00
_cell.angle_beta   90.00
_cell.angle_gamma   90.00
#
_symmetry.space_group_name_H-M   'P 1'
#
loop_
_entity.id
_entity.type
_entity.pdbx_description
1 polymer ?
#
loop_
_entity_poly.entity_id
_entity_poly.type
_entity_poly.pdbx_seq_one_letter_code
_entity_poly.pdbx_strand_id
1 'polypeptide(L)'
;MGKRFKRERLQAAAVPAATESRMSFGDIRDKVTAALCDREGKEIYCYIVETYPDSVVYQVGGSEDLFQCSYSMEGDKVSLGEPKAVEREVTYVPLSAAGGQLMAAVGDAGSDDFGYTWRVQICKYGQAVGRAINWPREPLVAAIPLYEGARVFCLMDTQHVQAADRPCGKSVREIVGWTENVTDGGDALIGDFQILKSAKWLRDMVVDSFERGKTDLIGFSHDVTAITTTRLLAGKKVKEPVTIKSVEIDVVYSPTNEGKFIRMAAATTAGKEDSEMFEKLLVAIKTKRPDLHQQITTGMQAGTMSEDQALQMVAAATVAEAGGDAANATLVASVVSNLTAAFQVQSEPAELTEMRLLACSMRLDNELSGSLLPPAAQTNIREQFAGKVFEPATLQAAIKSTKVMVDQLTASGRVSGAGDVRVGYESGEKLQAAMDQMFGVKVADELKSIGKFSSLRAAYVEMTGDTDVTGVMTPENARRLQAAYDGATFAYALGNTLYRRVAQDYREMSDYGVSRIVGNNIRNAKDFRKLETMIIGYYGDLPTIDTDTDDYPDLGEVGDEMVEYALMEKGGVITIKRKTIINDDLRLVDKIVSRLGRGARRGLARSVWTPFLTNAIYKGDGKAIFHVDHGNLGSAAYSIPAALAGKVAMAKQVEPGSGERLMLRPVTVAYPSELFGIVKNVNNFNPQAVAVENGNAMHGFFQEAGLFENPFQTDANDWMMFADPNEIEIVELAYLNGQQEPQMFIANNPTAGQMFVNGGIQYKIQHDYNSDVIDFRGAYKSQVA
;
A
#
# COMPACT_ATOMS: atom_id res chain seq x y z
N MET A 1 68.93 8.77 -64.51
CA MET A 1 67.88 9.69 -64.03
C MET A 1 66.99 8.98 -63.00
N GLY A 2 66.92 9.49 -61.77
CA GLY A 2 65.73 9.54 -60.90
C GLY A 2 64.93 8.30 -60.43
N LYS A 3 65.31 7.74 -59.26
CA LYS A 3 64.52 7.46 -58.02
C LYS A 3 63.07 6.85 -58.02
N ARG A 4 62.96 5.77 -57.19
CA ARG A 4 62.09 5.52 -55.98
C ARG A 4 60.85 4.57 -56.02
N PHE A 5 61.04 3.36 -55.46
CA PHE A 5 60.49 2.72 -54.22
C PHE A 5 58.99 2.33 -53.98
N LYS A 6 58.82 1.03 -53.59
CA LYS A 6 57.92 0.35 -52.58
C LYS A 6 56.44 0.06 -52.95
N ARG A 7 55.77 -1.06 -52.58
CA ARG A 7 56.02 -2.23 -51.68
C ARG A 7 55.02 -3.40 -51.99
N GLU A 8 55.27 -4.56 -51.39
CA GLU A 8 54.80 -5.96 -51.64
C GLU A 8 53.31 -6.33 -51.51
N ARG A 9 52.93 -7.49 -52.10
CA ARG A 9 52.01 -8.50 -51.51
C ARG A 9 52.38 -9.91 -52.01
N LEU A 10 52.62 -10.83 -51.08
CA LEU A 10 53.12 -12.20 -51.28
C LEU A 10 52.06 -13.27 -50.91
N GLN A 11 52.30 -14.47 -51.46
CA GLN A 11 51.43 -15.65 -51.63
C GLN A 11 50.94 -16.35 -50.34
N ALA A 12 49.84 -17.11 -50.52
CA ALA A 12 49.27 -18.03 -49.57
C ALA A 12 49.94 -19.42 -49.61
N ALA A 13 50.23 -19.96 -48.42
CA ALA A 13 50.40 -21.38 -48.13
C ALA A 13 49.76 -21.66 -46.75
N ALA A 14 49.20 -22.86 -46.55
CA ALA A 14 48.53 -23.28 -45.32
C ALA A 14 49.48 -24.02 -44.35
N VAL A 15 49.02 -24.18 -43.08
CA VAL A 15 49.56 -24.89 -41.88
C VAL A 15 50.19 -23.96 -40.82
N PRO A 16 50.03 -24.14 -39.47
CA PRO A 16 48.93 -24.64 -38.62
C PRO A 16 48.57 -23.69 -37.43
N ALA A 17 47.65 -24.15 -36.56
CA ALA A 17 47.13 -23.50 -35.35
C ALA A 17 48.18 -23.12 -34.27
N ALA A 18 47.97 -21.98 -33.62
CA ALA A 18 48.40 -21.67 -32.26
C ALA A 18 47.34 -20.80 -31.58
N THR A 19 46.54 -21.40 -30.71
CA THR A 19 45.62 -20.73 -29.80
C THR A 19 46.46 -20.08 -28.69
N GLU A 20 46.65 -18.76 -28.71
CA GLU A 20 47.18 -18.06 -27.54
C GLU A 20 46.12 -18.09 -26.43
N SER A 21 46.29 -19.01 -25.49
CA SER A 21 45.50 -19.05 -24.26
C SER A 21 45.80 -17.80 -23.44
N ARG A 22 44.84 -16.89 -23.30
CA ARG A 22 44.91 -15.86 -22.25
C ARG A 22 44.94 -16.56 -20.89
N MET A 23 46.07 -16.47 -20.19
CA MET A 23 46.24 -17.01 -18.84
C MET A 23 45.19 -16.38 -17.91
N SER A 24 44.57 -17.18 -17.05
CA SER A 24 43.59 -16.66 -16.11
C SER A 24 44.28 -15.81 -15.04
N PHE A 25 43.54 -14.87 -14.45
CA PHE A 25 44.04 -14.06 -13.32
C PHE A 25 44.53 -14.94 -12.15
N GLY A 26 43.92 -16.12 -11.97
CA GLY A 26 44.36 -17.13 -11.00
C GLY A 26 45.74 -17.71 -11.34
N ASP A 27 45.97 -18.06 -12.61
CA ASP A 27 47.27 -18.60 -13.05
C ASP A 27 48.39 -17.55 -12.89
N ILE A 28 48.08 -16.28 -13.17
CA ILE A 28 48.99 -15.14 -12.95
C ILE A 28 49.31 -15.00 -11.47
N ARG A 29 48.28 -14.99 -10.60
CA ARG A 29 48.46 -14.86 -9.16
C ARG A 29 49.27 -16.01 -8.59
N ASP A 30 48.98 -17.25 -8.95
CA ASP A 30 49.66 -18.43 -8.42
C ASP A 30 51.14 -18.46 -8.87
N LYS A 31 51.43 -18.00 -10.10
CA LYS A 31 52.80 -17.84 -10.60
C LYS A 31 53.55 -16.70 -9.90
N VAL A 32 52.88 -15.58 -9.62
CA VAL A 32 53.47 -14.47 -8.85
C VAL A 32 53.72 -14.90 -7.40
N THR A 33 52.80 -15.62 -6.76
CA THR A 33 53.01 -16.20 -5.42
C THR A 33 54.16 -17.19 -5.40
N ALA A 34 54.27 -18.09 -6.38
CA ALA A 34 55.40 -19.01 -6.48
C ALA A 34 56.74 -18.28 -6.63
N ALA A 35 56.80 -17.24 -7.47
CA ALA A 35 58.00 -16.42 -7.62
C ALA A 35 58.38 -15.66 -6.33
N LEU A 36 57.38 -15.19 -5.56
CA LEU A 36 57.60 -14.54 -4.26
C LEU A 36 58.14 -15.54 -3.23
N CYS A 37 57.54 -16.72 -3.10
CA CYS A 37 58.03 -17.79 -2.21
C CYS A 37 59.44 -18.26 -2.61
N ASP A 38 59.73 -18.37 -3.91
CA ASP A 38 61.06 -18.72 -4.39
C ASP A 38 62.11 -17.63 -4.04
N ARG A 39 61.73 -16.35 -4.03
CA ARG A 39 62.61 -15.24 -3.64
C ARG A 39 62.89 -15.21 -2.14
N GLU A 40 61.85 -15.33 -1.31
CA GLU A 40 61.99 -15.25 0.16
C GLU A 40 62.53 -16.56 0.78
N GLY A 41 62.53 -17.64 0.01
CA GLY A 41 63.01 -18.95 0.39
C GLY A 41 61.87 -19.97 0.43
N LYS A 42 62.06 -21.12 -0.23
CA LYS A 42 61.02 -22.13 -0.49
C LYS A 42 60.36 -22.74 0.76
N GLU A 43 60.93 -22.53 1.94
CA GLU A 43 60.38 -22.98 3.22
C GLU A 43 59.38 -21.98 3.85
N ILE A 44 59.25 -20.77 3.28
CA ILE A 44 58.43 -19.69 3.84
C ILE A 44 57.34 -19.28 2.84
N TYR A 45 56.08 -19.45 3.25
CA TYR A 45 54.94 -19.14 2.38
C TYR A 45 54.65 -17.64 2.36
N CYS A 46 54.58 -17.04 1.17
CA CYS A 46 54.21 -15.63 0.98
C CYS A 46 52.70 -15.50 0.69
N TYR A 47 52.01 -14.68 1.47
CA TYR A 47 50.59 -14.38 1.28
C TYR A 47 50.45 -13.05 0.53
N ILE A 48 49.83 -13.07 -0.64
CA ILE A 48 49.49 -11.84 -1.35
C ILE A 48 48.32 -11.17 -0.64
N VAL A 49 48.52 -9.96 -0.15
CA VAL A 49 47.52 -9.14 0.54
C VAL A 49 46.73 -8.32 -0.48
N GLU A 50 47.40 -7.78 -1.49
CA GLU A 50 46.76 -6.99 -2.55
C GLU A 50 47.55 -7.04 -3.87
N THR A 51 46.86 -7.06 -5.01
CA THR A 51 47.46 -7.09 -6.34
C THR A 51 47.05 -5.86 -7.15
N TYR A 52 48.03 -5.18 -7.71
CA TYR A 52 47.89 -4.09 -8.67
C TYR A 52 48.33 -4.56 -10.07
N PRO A 53 48.02 -3.81 -11.14
CA PRO A 53 48.37 -4.21 -12.51
C PRO A 53 49.88 -4.43 -12.76
N ASP A 54 50.75 -3.75 -12.02
CA ASP A 54 52.21 -3.77 -12.17
C ASP A 54 52.97 -4.02 -10.85
N SER A 55 52.25 -4.16 -9.72
CA SER A 55 52.85 -4.39 -8.41
C SER A 55 51.97 -5.25 -7.51
N VAL A 56 52.58 -5.83 -6.48
CA VAL A 56 51.91 -6.71 -5.52
C VAL A 56 52.38 -6.38 -4.11
N VAL A 57 51.42 -6.33 -3.18
CA VAL A 57 51.67 -6.24 -1.74
C VAL A 57 51.51 -7.63 -1.15
N TYR A 58 52.55 -8.11 -0.49
CA TYR A 58 52.60 -9.44 0.08
C TYR A 58 53.20 -9.44 1.48
N GLN A 59 52.82 -10.45 2.27
CA GLN A 59 53.30 -10.70 3.61
C GLN A 59 54.06 -12.03 3.62
N VAL A 60 55.21 -12.05 4.28
CA VAL A 60 56.01 -13.27 4.43
C VAL A 60 55.48 -14.06 5.63
N GLY A 61 55.22 -15.35 5.45
CA GLY A 61 54.64 -16.22 6.48
C GLY A 61 55.50 -16.26 7.74
N GLY A 62 54.97 -15.72 8.85
CA GLY A 62 55.67 -15.61 10.12
C GLY A 62 56.19 -14.21 10.46
N SER A 63 56.07 -13.22 9.56
CA SER A 63 56.33 -11.79 9.84
C SER A 63 55.04 -10.96 9.76
N GLU A 64 54.93 -9.88 10.55
CA GLU A 64 53.87 -8.87 10.45
C GLU A 64 54.19 -7.76 9.43
N ASP A 65 55.39 -7.75 8.86
CA ASP A 65 55.83 -6.75 7.90
C ASP A 65 55.20 -6.98 6.52
N LEU A 66 54.69 -5.91 5.91
CA LEU A 66 54.17 -5.91 4.54
C LEU A 66 55.24 -5.41 3.58
N PHE A 67 55.32 -6.05 2.42
CA PHE A 67 56.27 -5.68 1.36
C PHE A 67 55.51 -5.43 0.06
N GLN A 68 55.86 -4.35 -0.65
CA GLN A 68 55.41 -4.09 -2.00
C GLN A 68 56.55 -4.33 -2.98
N CYS A 69 56.30 -5.05 -4.07
CA CYS A 69 57.25 -5.15 -5.19
C CYS A 69 56.53 -5.05 -6.53
N SER A 70 57.21 -4.53 -7.55
CA SER A 70 56.69 -4.60 -8.91
C SER A 70 56.82 -6.01 -9.47
N TYR A 71 55.92 -6.40 -10.39
CA TYR A 71 56.07 -7.64 -11.13
C TYR A 71 55.78 -7.41 -12.61
N SER A 72 56.47 -8.18 -13.45
CA SER A 72 56.21 -8.22 -14.89
C SER A 72 56.22 -9.67 -15.37
N MET A 73 55.45 -9.95 -16.41
CA MET A 73 55.35 -11.28 -17.00
C MET A 73 55.78 -11.23 -18.46
N GLU A 74 56.71 -12.10 -18.82
CA GLU A 74 57.09 -12.36 -20.21
C GLU A 74 56.83 -13.85 -20.51
N GLY A 75 55.70 -14.13 -21.15
CA GLY A 75 55.17 -15.49 -21.27
C GLY A 75 54.87 -16.11 -19.91
N ASP A 76 55.47 -17.27 -19.63
CA ASP A 76 55.24 -18.05 -18.41
C ASP A 76 56.17 -17.69 -17.24
N LYS A 77 57.05 -16.70 -17.42
CA LYS A 77 58.08 -16.32 -16.45
C LYS A 77 57.74 -14.98 -15.79
N VAL A 78 57.73 -14.98 -14.45
CA VAL A 78 57.51 -13.79 -13.62
C VAL A 78 58.87 -13.20 -13.23
N SER A 79 59.06 -11.89 -13.46
CA SER A 79 60.19 -11.13 -12.96
C SER A 79 59.71 -10.15 -11.89
N LEU A 80 60.31 -10.20 -10.71
CA LEU A 80 59.97 -9.35 -9.57
C LEU A 80 60.98 -8.21 -9.41
N GLY A 81 60.50 -7.00 -9.16
CA GLY A 81 61.34 -5.87 -8.74
C GLY A 81 61.75 -5.97 -7.27
N GLU A 82 62.63 -5.06 -6.83
CA GLU A 82 63.08 -5.05 -5.44
C GLU A 82 61.91 -4.81 -4.46
N PRO A 83 61.84 -5.56 -3.35
CA PRO A 83 60.80 -5.37 -2.35
C PRO A 83 61.07 -4.12 -1.50
N LYS A 84 60.02 -3.31 -1.33
CA LYS A 84 60.01 -2.15 -0.45
C LYS A 84 59.08 -2.43 0.74
N ALA A 85 59.58 -2.32 1.96
CA ALA A 85 58.74 -2.41 3.15
C ALA A 85 57.68 -1.29 3.11
N VAL A 86 56.42 -1.67 3.34
CA VAL A 86 55.29 -0.76 3.39
C VAL A 86 54.56 -0.95 4.71
N GLU A 87 54.26 0.14 5.40
CA GLU A 87 53.47 0.10 6.62
C GLU A 87 52.01 0.37 6.28
N ARG A 88 51.10 -0.27 7.01
CA ARG A 88 49.65 -0.04 6.84
C ARG A 88 49.27 1.30 7.48
N GLU A 89 49.33 2.38 6.70
CA GLU A 89 48.90 3.69 7.16
C GLU A 89 47.36 3.77 7.22
N VAL A 90 46.80 3.81 8.43
CA VAL A 90 45.38 4.09 8.66
C VAL A 90 45.26 5.56 9.05
N THR A 91 45.10 6.42 8.06
CA THR A 91 44.99 7.87 8.27
C THR A 91 43.54 8.24 8.63
N TYR A 92 43.33 8.62 9.90
CA TYR A 92 42.11 9.33 10.33
C TYR A 92 42.24 10.82 9.99
N VAL A 93 41.31 11.36 9.20
CA VAL A 93 41.20 12.81 8.95
C VAL A 93 39.88 13.31 9.53
N PRO A 94 39.90 14.14 10.60
CA PRO A 94 38.73 14.91 10.99
C PRO A 94 39.02 16.42 10.95
N LEU A 95 38.37 17.16 10.03
CA LEU A 95 37.59 18.38 10.33
C LEU A 95 36.87 18.91 9.08
N SER A 96 35.54 18.89 9.16
CA SER A 96 34.55 19.86 8.64
C SER A 96 34.81 20.63 7.34
N ALA A 97 33.97 20.29 6.36
CA ALA A 97 33.30 21.18 5.39
C ALA A 97 34.13 21.84 4.27
N ALA A 98 34.43 21.03 3.25
CA ALA A 98 34.20 21.34 1.83
C ALA A 98 34.29 20.00 1.05
N GLY A 99 33.26 19.41 0.47
CA GLY A 99 31.86 19.75 0.26
C GLY A 99 31.37 18.84 -0.87
N GLY A 100 30.51 17.87 -0.58
CA GLY A 100 29.61 17.26 -1.58
C GLY A 100 30.18 16.28 -2.61
N GLN A 101 30.92 15.23 -2.23
CA GLN A 101 31.14 14.08 -3.11
C GLN A 101 30.97 12.76 -2.33
N LEU A 102 30.05 11.92 -2.83
CA LEU A 102 29.49 10.68 -2.28
C LEU A 102 28.27 10.78 -1.35
N MET A 103 27.60 11.94 -1.27
CA MET A 103 26.16 12.01 -0.99
C MET A 103 25.48 12.55 -2.23
N ALA A 104 25.12 11.67 -3.15
CA ALA A 104 24.16 11.98 -4.20
C ALA A 104 22.91 11.16 -3.88
N ALA A 105 22.16 11.62 -2.88
CA ALA A 105 20.73 11.48 -2.94
C ALA A 105 20.31 12.26 -4.18
N VAL A 106 20.23 11.58 -5.32
CA VAL A 106 19.69 12.19 -6.53
C VAL A 106 18.19 12.12 -6.33
N GLY A 107 17.65 13.22 -5.84
CA GLY A 107 16.25 13.35 -5.45
C GLY A 107 16.17 14.58 -4.56
N ASP A 108 15.32 15.53 -4.93
CA ASP A 108 15.01 16.66 -4.06
C ASP A 108 14.49 16.10 -2.73
N ALA A 109 15.12 16.45 -1.61
CA ALA A 109 14.67 16.04 -0.27
C ALA A 109 13.26 16.58 0.05
N GLY A 110 12.80 17.59 -0.69
CA GLY A 110 11.44 18.09 -0.68
C GLY A 110 10.46 17.34 -1.60
N SER A 111 10.93 16.39 -2.42
CA SER A 111 10.07 15.58 -3.28
C SER A 111 9.42 14.43 -2.50
N ASP A 112 8.11 14.23 -2.73
CA ASP A 112 7.36 13.08 -2.23
C ASP A 112 7.96 11.73 -2.68
N ASP A 113 8.78 11.72 -3.74
CA ASP A 113 9.46 10.55 -4.30
C ASP A 113 10.88 10.31 -3.80
N PHE A 114 11.38 11.16 -2.90
CA PHE A 114 12.71 10.99 -2.30
C PHE A 114 12.88 9.58 -1.70
N GLY A 115 14.01 8.92 -2.01
CA GLY A 115 14.37 7.62 -1.45
C GLY A 115 13.55 6.42 -1.93
N TYR A 116 12.61 6.58 -2.87
CA TYR A 116 11.82 5.46 -3.37
C TYR A 116 12.43 4.74 -4.58
N THR A 117 13.42 5.33 -5.25
CA THR A 117 14.12 4.71 -6.38
C THR A 117 15.60 4.52 -6.09
N TRP A 118 16.10 3.30 -6.30
CA TRP A 118 17.50 2.96 -6.02
C TRP A 118 18.12 2.18 -7.17
N ARG A 119 19.34 2.56 -7.56
CA ARG A 119 20.18 1.71 -8.40
C ARG A 119 20.70 0.56 -7.54
N VAL A 120 20.46 -0.68 -7.97
CA VAL A 120 20.78 -1.91 -7.22
C VAL A 120 21.57 -2.89 -8.08
N GLN A 121 22.43 -3.67 -7.41
CA GLN A 121 23.02 -4.89 -7.95
C GLN A 121 22.12 -6.04 -7.55
N ILE A 122 21.52 -6.73 -8.51
CA ILE A 122 20.59 -7.83 -8.26
C ILE A 122 21.37 -9.11 -7.95
N CYS A 123 22.36 -9.44 -8.79
CA CYS A 123 23.19 -10.63 -8.64
C CYS A 123 24.55 -10.42 -9.34
N LYS A 124 25.64 -10.70 -8.63
CA LYS A 124 26.98 -10.77 -9.22
C LYS A 124 27.18 -12.07 -9.99
N TYR A 125 27.86 -11.99 -11.13
CA TYR A 125 28.20 -13.18 -11.90
C TYR A 125 29.27 -14.01 -11.19
N GLY A 126 29.18 -15.33 -11.32
CA GLY A 126 30.14 -16.28 -10.76
C GLY A 126 29.57 -17.15 -9.63
N GLN A 127 30.47 -17.80 -8.91
CA GLN A 127 30.08 -18.81 -7.93
C GLN A 127 29.46 -18.17 -6.68
N ALA A 128 28.31 -18.67 -6.28
CA ALA A 128 27.63 -18.29 -5.05
C ALA A 128 28.51 -18.58 -3.82
N VAL A 129 28.66 -17.61 -2.92
CA VAL A 129 29.48 -17.77 -1.72
C VAL A 129 28.86 -18.85 -0.82
N GLY A 130 29.62 -19.90 -0.52
CA GLY A 130 29.17 -20.99 0.35
C GLY A 130 28.15 -21.97 -0.28
N ARG A 131 27.83 -21.87 -1.58
CA ARG A 131 26.90 -22.82 -2.26
C ARG A 131 27.52 -23.50 -3.47
N ALA A 132 26.97 -24.67 -3.83
CA ALA A 132 27.34 -25.45 -5.02
C ALA A 132 26.59 -24.97 -6.28
N ILE A 133 26.41 -23.66 -6.44
CA ILE A 133 25.71 -23.04 -7.57
C ILE A 133 26.63 -21.98 -8.18
N ASN A 134 26.75 -21.99 -9.51
CA ASN A 134 27.46 -20.97 -10.26
C ASN A 134 26.47 -20.20 -11.15
N TRP A 135 26.63 -18.88 -11.19
CA TRP A 135 25.76 -17.95 -11.90
C TRP A 135 26.47 -17.36 -13.13
N PRO A 136 26.44 -18.05 -14.28
CA PRO A 136 27.11 -17.60 -15.49
C PRO A 136 26.41 -16.37 -16.09
N ARG A 137 27.23 -15.46 -16.66
CA ARG A 137 26.76 -14.21 -17.30
C ARG A 137 25.76 -14.47 -18.43
N GLU A 138 26.10 -15.34 -19.38
CA GLU A 138 25.29 -15.58 -20.59
C GLU A 138 23.81 -15.92 -20.29
N PRO A 139 23.49 -16.93 -19.44
CA PRO A 139 22.10 -17.23 -19.06
C PRO A 139 21.40 -16.13 -18.27
N LEU A 140 22.12 -15.34 -17.46
CA LEU A 140 21.54 -14.23 -16.71
C LEU A 140 21.21 -13.03 -17.60
N VAL A 141 22.10 -12.71 -18.54
CA VAL A 141 21.87 -11.66 -19.55
C VAL A 141 20.71 -12.05 -20.47
N ALA A 142 20.64 -13.31 -20.90
CA ALA A 142 19.51 -13.81 -21.68
C ALA A 142 18.17 -13.75 -20.91
N ALA A 143 18.22 -13.73 -19.57
CA ALA A 143 17.06 -13.65 -18.70
C ALA A 143 16.68 -12.22 -18.29
N ILE A 144 17.38 -11.17 -18.75
CA ILE A 144 17.05 -9.76 -18.47
C ILE A 144 15.55 -9.46 -18.63
N PRO A 145 14.85 -9.90 -19.69
CA PRO A 145 13.41 -9.65 -19.83
C PRO A 145 12.54 -10.24 -18.72
N LEU A 146 13.03 -11.22 -17.96
CA LEU A 146 12.35 -11.79 -16.79
C LEU A 146 12.61 -11.01 -15.50
N TYR A 147 13.68 -10.21 -15.46
CA TYR A 147 13.97 -9.29 -14.36
C TYR A 147 13.29 -7.93 -14.54
N GLU A 148 12.93 -7.56 -15.76
CA GLU A 148 12.19 -6.32 -16.04
C GLU A 148 10.75 -6.41 -15.48
N GLY A 149 10.38 -5.50 -14.58
CA GLY A 149 9.11 -5.54 -13.86
C GLY A 149 8.97 -6.66 -12.83
N ALA A 150 10.07 -7.35 -12.46
CA ALA A 150 10.02 -8.44 -11.50
C ALA A 150 9.62 -7.94 -10.11
N ARG A 151 8.69 -8.66 -9.48
CA ARG A 151 8.22 -8.34 -8.12
C ARG A 151 9.31 -8.64 -7.11
N VAL A 152 9.54 -7.70 -6.20
CA VAL A 152 10.47 -7.84 -5.10
C VAL A 152 9.70 -8.04 -3.80
N PHE A 153 10.06 -9.08 -3.06
CA PHE A 153 9.43 -9.42 -1.78
C PHE A 153 10.36 -9.16 -0.59
N CYS A 154 9.81 -8.89 0.58
CA CYS A 154 10.56 -8.99 1.85
C CYS A 154 9.88 -10.06 2.70
N LEU A 155 10.56 -11.19 2.88
CA LEU A 155 10.00 -12.37 3.53
C LEU A 155 10.61 -12.55 4.92
N MET A 156 9.86 -13.16 5.83
CA MET A 156 10.39 -13.61 7.11
C MET A 156 11.24 -14.88 6.92
N ASP A 157 12.17 -15.17 7.84
CA ASP A 157 13.01 -16.38 7.78
C ASP A 157 12.21 -17.69 7.64
N THR A 158 11.03 -17.75 8.27
CA THR A 158 10.08 -18.88 8.18
C THR A 158 9.40 -19.00 6.82
N GLN A 159 9.52 -18.00 5.96
CA GLN A 159 8.98 -17.97 4.61
C GLN A 159 10.04 -18.26 3.55
N HIS A 160 11.35 -18.28 3.84
CA HIS A 160 12.42 -18.64 2.91
C HIS A 160 12.54 -20.17 2.62
N VAL A 161 11.54 -20.96 3.00
CA VAL A 161 11.47 -22.42 2.77
C VAL A 161 11.04 -22.73 1.32
N GLN A 162 11.35 -23.93 0.83
CA GLN A 162 11.18 -24.32 -0.58
C GLN A 162 9.75 -24.14 -1.09
N ALA A 163 9.60 -23.88 -2.39
CA ALA A 163 8.31 -23.69 -3.06
C ALA A 163 7.29 -24.83 -2.85
N ALA A 164 7.75 -26.04 -2.51
CA ALA A 164 6.89 -27.18 -2.19
C ALA A 164 6.14 -27.04 -0.85
N ASP A 165 6.61 -26.18 0.05
CA ASP A 165 6.02 -25.94 1.37
C ASP A 165 5.10 -24.69 1.40
N ARG A 166 4.77 -24.12 0.22
CA ARG A 166 3.93 -22.91 0.07
C ARG A 166 2.67 -23.19 -0.80
N PRO A 167 1.61 -23.82 -0.28
CA PRO A 167 0.42 -24.17 -1.06
C PRO A 167 -0.34 -22.96 -1.63
N CYS A 168 -0.27 -21.80 -0.96
CA CYS A 168 -0.92 -20.54 -1.35
C CYS A 168 -0.08 -19.59 -2.23
N GLY A 169 1.18 -19.94 -2.55
CA GLY A 169 2.13 -18.97 -3.11
C GLY A 169 2.58 -17.89 -2.11
N LYS A 170 3.30 -16.86 -2.58
CA LYS A 170 3.75 -15.74 -1.74
C LYS A 170 2.63 -14.70 -1.57
N SER A 171 2.49 -14.14 -0.37
CA SER A 171 1.48 -13.11 -0.06
C SER A 171 1.77 -11.80 -0.81
N VAL A 172 0.71 -11.20 -1.36
CA VAL A 172 0.77 -9.87 -2.00
C VAL A 172 1.20 -8.78 -1.01
N ARG A 173 0.99 -8.99 0.30
CA ARG A 173 1.39 -8.04 1.35
C ARG A 173 2.91 -7.94 1.54
N GLU A 174 3.65 -8.96 1.11
CA GLU A 174 5.11 -8.99 1.25
C GLU A 174 5.81 -8.35 0.05
N ILE A 175 5.07 -7.90 -0.96
CA ILE A 175 5.64 -7.17 -2.10
C ILE A 175 6.05 -5.78 -1.59
N VAL A 176 7.34 -5.49 -1.72
CA VAL A 176 7.94 -4.22 -1.31
C VAL A 176 8.29 -3.33 -2.49
N GLY A 177 8.27 -3.86 -3.71
CA GLY A 177 8.60 -3.09 -4.91
C GLY A 177 8.72 -3.92 -6.17
N TRP A 178 9.30 -3.33 -7.21
CA TRP A 178 9.63 -4.00 -8.47
C TRP A 178 10.93 -3.46 -9.06
N THR A 179 11.56 -4.23 -9.95
CA THR A 179 12.76 -3.81 -10.69
C THR A 179 12.43 -3.27 -12.07
N GLU A 180 13.20 -2.28 -12.53
CA GLU A 180 13.12 -1.66 -13.86
C GLU A 180 14.52 -1.39 -14.41
N ASN A 181 14.62 -1.10 -15.70
CA ASN A 181 15.86 -0.72 -16.38
C ASN A 181 17.00 -1.73 -16.13
N VAL A 182 16.67 -3.03 -16.15
CA VAL A 182 17.63 -4.08 -15.83
C VAL A 182 18.59 -4.27 -17.00
N THR A 183 19.88 -4.19 -16.71
CA THR A 183 20.95 -4.24 -17.70
C THR A 183 22.13 -5.04 -17.20
N ASP A 184 22.97 -5.45 -18.14
CA ASP A 184 24.23 -6.10 -17.83
C ASP A 184 25.30 -5.06 -17.47
N GLY A 185 25.71 -5.04 -16.20
CA GLY A 185 26.76 -4.17 -15.68
C GLY A 185 28.19 -4.63 -16.01
N GLY A 186 28.34 -5.79 -16.67
CA GLY A 186 29.62 -6.40 -17.00
C GLY A 186 30.06 -7.45 -15.98
N ASP A 187 30.08 -7.10 -14.69
CA ASP A 187 30.43 -8.00 -13.57
C ASP A 187 29.22 -8.49 -12.77
N ALA A 188 28.08 -7.80 -12.91
CA ALA A 188 26.83 -8.13 -12.26
C ALA A 188 25.61 -7.69 -13.08
N LEU A 189 24.45 -8.23 -12.73
CA LEU A 189 23.16 -7.73 -13.20
C LEU A 189 22.74 -6.52 -12.36
N ILE A 190 22.48 -5.38 -13.02
CA ILE A 190 22.17 -4.11 -12.37
C ILE A 190 20.78 -3.65 -12.82
N GLY A 191 20.00 -3.06 -11.92
CA GLY A 191 18.68 -2.49 -12.23
C GLY A 191 18.32 -1.32 -11.32
N ASP A 192 17.19 -0.69 -11.59
CA ASP A 192 16.55 0.28 -10.71
C ASP A 192 15.46 -0.42 -9.90
N PHE A 193 15.48 -0.27 -8.59
CA PHE A 193 14.49 -0.81 -7.67
C PHE A 193 13.54 0.29 -7.23
N GLN A 194 12.26 0.10 -7.54
CA GLN A 194 11.16 0.99 -7.17
C GLN A 194 10.50 0.46 -5.90
N ILE A 195 10.65 1.18 -4.80
CA ILE A 195 10.02 0.85 -3.51
C ILE A 195 8.58 1.35 -3.54
N LEU A 196 7.63 0.49 -3.14
CA LEU A 196 6.24 0.88 -2.98
C LEU A 196 6.08 1.91 -1.85
N LYS A 197 5.18 2.89 -2.03
CA LYS A 197 4.83 3.86 -0.98
C LYS A 197 4.32 3.19 0.31
N SER A 198 3.64 2.05 0.18
CA SER A 198 3.21 1.22 1.32
C SER A 198 4.38 0.58 2.09
N ALA A 199 5.56 0.44 1.45
CA ALA A 199 6.79 -0.05 2.04
C ALA A 199 7.71 1.10 2.51
N LYS A 200 7.13 2.20 3.00
CA LYS A 200 7.87 3.36 3.55
C LYS A 200 8.93 2.95 4.58
N TRP A 201 8.65 1.93 5.40
CA TRP A 201 9.60 1.39 6.37
C TRP A 201 10.93 0.94 5.74
N LEU A 202 10.88 0.32 4.55
CA LEU A 202 12.07 -0.14 3.84
C LEU A 202 12.83 1.05 3.26
N ARG A 203 12.10 2.01 2.68
CA ARG A 203 12.67 3.26 2.19
C ARG A 203 13.41 4.02 3.29
N ASP A 204 12.79 4.22 4.44
CA ASP A 204 13.40 4.93 5.56
C ASP A 204 14.64 4.21 6.08
N MET A 205 14.60 2.88 6.16
CA MET A 205 15.73 2.05 6.61
C MET A 205 16.92 2.13 5.64
N VAL A 206 16.69 2.08 4.33
CA VAL A 206 17.77 2.19 3.32
C VAL A 206 18.34 3.61 3.29
N VAL A 207 17.49 4.64 3.37
CA VAL A 207 17.95 6.04 3.44
C VAL A 207 18.83 6.26 4.68
N ASP A 208 18.37 5.89 5.88
CA ASP A 208 19.14 6.06 7.12
C ASP A 208 20.47 5.27 7.10
N SER A 209 20.42 4.04 6.56
CA SER A 209 21.59 3.18 6.35
C SER A 209 22.65 3.86 5.48
N PHE A 210 22.25 4.48 4.37
CA PHE A 210 23.17 5.18 3.46
C PHE A 210 23.64 6.52 4.03
N GLU A 211 22.76 7.29 4.68
CA GLU A 211 23.10 8.55 5.33
C GLU A 211 24.18 8.37 6.42
N ARG A 212 24.13 7.24 7.13
CA ARG A 212 25.09 6.89 8.19
C ARG A 212 26.31 6.08 7.71
N GLY A 213 26.44 5.87 6.40
CA GLY A 213 27.59 5.16 5.81
C GLY A 213 27.62 3.65 6.06
N LYS A 214 26.50 3.03 6.42
CA LYS A 214 26.34 1.58 6.62
C LYS A 214 25.49 0.95 5.52
N THR A 215 26.04 0.88 4.30
CA THR A 215 25.32 0.50 3.06
C THR A 215 25.12 -1.00 2.85
N ASP A 216 25.65 -1.84 3.75
CA ASP A 216 25.66 -3.31 3.66
C ASP A 216 24.63 -4.00 4.58
N LEU A 217 23.74 -3.23 5.20
CA LEU A 217 22.71 -3.75 6.13
C LEU A 217 21.62 -4.58 5.44
N ILE A 218 21.33 -4.27 4.18
CA ILE A 218 20.26 -4.89 3.40
C ILE A 218 20.80 -5.20 2.00
N GLY A 219 20.49 -6.39 1.49
CA GLY A 219 20.85 -6.84 0.17
C GLY A 219 19.70 -7.50 -0.58
N PHE A 220 20.04 -8.02 -1.76
CA PHE A 220 19.12 -8.73 -2.63
C PHE A 220 19.58 -10.18 -2.81
N SER A 221 18.63 -11.09 -2.82
CA SER A 221 18.82 -12.46 -3.29
C SER A 221 17.78 -12.75 -4.36
N HIS A 222 18.18 -13.51 -5.36
CA HIS A 222 17.28 -13.96 -6.41
C HIS A 222 17.05 -15.47 -6.33
N ASP A 223 15.82 -15.89 -6.56
CA ASP A 223 15.44 -17.28 -6.73
C ASP A 223 15.02 -17.47 -8.19
N VAL A 224 15.61 -18.46 -8.87
CA VAL A 224 15.29 -18.72 -10.28
C VAL A 224 14.83 -20.17 -10.47
N THR A 225 13.84 -20.35 -11.34
CA THR A 225 13.54 -21.66 -11.91
C THR A 225 14.28 -21.78 -13.22
N ALA A 226 15.19 -22.75 -13.35
CA ALA A 226 16.00 -22.92 -14.54
C ALA A 226 16.19 -24.39 -14.92
N ILE A 227 16.41 -24.63 -16.21
CA ILE A 227 17.03 -25.89 -16.67
C ILE A 227 18.49 -25.81 -16.28
N THR A 228 18.96 -26.73 -15.44
CA THR A 228 20.32 -26.72 -14.92
C THR A 228 21.17 -27.81 -15.54
N THR A 229 22.47 -27.55 -15.66
CA THR A 229 23.49 -28.56 -15.93
C THR A 229 24.46 -28.64 -14.75
N THR A 230 25.08 -29.79 -14.55
CA THR A 230 26.17 -29.92 -13.57
C THR A 230 27.49 -29.74 -14.30
N ARG A 231 28.32 -28.79 -13.88
CA ARG A 231 29.68 -28.61 -14.39
C ARG A 231 30.70 -28.74 -13.27
N LEU A 232 31.93 -29.04 -13.67
CA LEU A 232 33.08 -29.09 -12.78
C LEU A 232 33.79 -27.73 -12.83
N LEU A 233 33.73 -26.99 -11.74
CA LEU A 233 34.38 -25.69 -11.59
C LEU A 233 35.35 -25.79 -10.40
N ALA A 234 36.65 -25.55 -10.64
CA ALA A 234 37.72 -25.74 -9.64
C ALA A 234 37.69 -27.12 -8.92
N GLY A 235 37.40 -28.20 -9.67
CA GLY A 235 37.36 -29.57 -9.12
C GLY A 235 36.11 -29.93 -8.30
N LYS A 236 35.15 -29.00 -8.14
CA LYS A 236 33.88 -29.25 -7.44
C LYS A 236 32.71 -29.28 -8.44
N LYS A 237 31.75 -30.19 -8.20
CA LYS A 237 30.50 -30.25 -8.97
C LYS A 237 29.60 -29.09 -8.55
N VAL A 238 29.35 -28.15 -9.47
CA VAL A 238 28.45 -27.01 -9.30
C VAL A 238 27.28 -27.11 -10.27
N LYS A 239 26.10 -26.64 -9.86
CA LYS A 239 24.94 -26.50 -10.72
C LYS A 239 24.96 -25.13 -11.40
N GLU A 240 24.76 -25.10 -12.72
CA GLU A 240 24.67 -23.89 -13.52
C GLU A 240 23.31 -23.83 -14.23
N PRO A 241 22.60 -22.70 -14.23
CA PRO A 241 21.45 -22.49 -15.09
C PRO A 241 21.89 -22.40 -16.55
N VAL A 242 21.21 -23.11 -17.45
CA VAL A 242 21.38 -23.01 -18.91
C VAL A 242 20.27 -22.14 -19.50
N THR A 243 19.05 -22.30 -19.00
CA THR A 243 17.89 -21.50 -19.43
C THR A 243 17.05 -21.17 -18.21
N ILE A 244 16.88 -19.88 -17.93
CA ILE A 244 16.05 -19.39 -16.83
C ILE A 244 14.62 -19.24 -17.35
N LYS A 245 13.65 -19.79 -16.61
CA LYS A 245 12.23 -19.81 -16.95
C LYS A 245 11.43 -18.81 -16.12
N SER A 246 11.82 -18.58 -14.87
CA SER A 246 11.21 -17.59 -14.00
C SER A 246 12.25 -17.05 -13.02
N VAL A 247 12.02 -15.82 -12.60
CA VAL A 247 12.88 -15.07 -11.68
C VAL A 247 12.01 -14.49 -10.58
N GLU A 248 12.56 -14.50 -9.38
CA GLU A 248 11.98 -13.89 -8.20
C GLU A 248 13.08 -13.22 -7.39
N ILE A 249 12.79 -12.08 -6.77
CA ILE A 249 13.77 -11.28 -6.05
C ILE A 249 13.26 -11.04 -4.62
N ASP A 250 14.11 -11.29 -3.64
CA ASP A 250 13.83 -11.09 -2.23
C ASP A 250 14.84 -10.08 -1.62
N VAL A 251 14.36 -9.20 -0.75
CA VAL A 251 15.16 -8.33 0.12
C VAL A 251 15.59 -9.14 1.34
N VAL A 252 16.89 -9.26 1.58
CA VAL A 252 17.47 -10.11 2.63
C VAL A 252 18.57 -9.38 3.39
N TYR A 253 18.83 -9.80 4.63
CA TYR A 253 19.96 -9.28 5.42
C TYR A 253 21.31 -9.91 5.04
N SER A 254 21.31 -11.07 4.36
CA SER A 254 22.53 -11.78 3.94
C SER A 254 22.40 -12.30 2.50
N PRO A 255 22.82 -11.52 1.49
CA PRO A 255 22.67 -11.90 0.08
C PRO A 255 23.64 -13.02 -0.31
N THR A 256 23.16 -14.01 -1.06
CA THR A 256 23.98 -15.18 -1.46
C THR A 256 24.99 -14.85 -2.58
N ASN A 257 24.69 -13.83 -3.40
CA ASN A 257 25.45 -13.47 -4.60
C ASN A 257 25.77 -11.98 -4.69
N GLU A 258 26.11 -11.37 -3.54
CA GLU A 258 26.48 -9.95 -3.42
C GLU A 258 25.42 -8.98 -3.98
N GLY A 259 24.13 -9.32 -3.93
CA GLY A 259 23.08 -8.37 -4.28
C GLY A 259 23.01 -7.24 -3.25
N LYS A 260 23.05 -5.98 -3.69
CA LYS A 260 23.21 -4.80 -2.81
C LYS A 260 22.61 -3.53 -3.40
N PHE A 261 22.29 -2.58 -2.54
CA PHE A 261 21.99 -1.21 -2.95
C PHE A 261 23.29 -0.51 -3.36
N ILE A 262 23.28 0.24 -4.47
CA ILE A 262 24.45 0.97 -4.99
C ILE A 262 24.34 2.46 -4.65
N ARG A 263 23.25 3.09 -5.10
CA ARG A 263 22.98 4.53 -4.88
C ARG A 263 21.52 4.86 -5.12
N MET A 264 21.02 5.94 -4.51
CA MET A 264 19.69 6.47 -4.83
C MET A 264 19.67 6.94 -6.28
N ALA A 265 18.62 6.58 -7.02
CA ALA A 265 18.43 7.03 -8.39
C ALA A 265 17.59 8.30 -8.41
N ALA A 266 17.97 9.24 -9.28
CA ALA A 266 17.19 10.45 -9.55
C ALA A 266 15.77 10.05 -9.90
N ALA A 267 14.76 10.61 -9.21
CA ALA A 267 13.39 10.58 -9.69
C ALA A 267 13.40 11.09 -11.14
N THR A 268 13.35 10.16 -12.09
CA THR A 268 13.53 10.47 -13.50
C THR A 268 12.15 10.69 -14.09
N THR A 269 11.56 11.82 -13.71
CA THR A 269 10.28 12.26 -14.27
C THR A 269 10.35 13.76 -14.56
N ALA A 270 11.20 14.13 -15.52
CA ALA A 270 11.14 15.38 -16.32
C ALA A 270 12.39 15.58 -17.19
N GLY A 271 13.58 15.14 -16.75
CA GLY A 271 14.86 15.58 -17.35
C GLY A 271 15.51 14.69 -18.42
N LYS A 272 14.89 13.58 -18.84
CA LYS A 272 15.50 12.67 -19.85
C LYS A 272 15.29 13.13 -21.29
N GLU A 273 14.16 13.76 -21.60
CA GLU A 273 13.87 14.24 -22.95
C GLU A 273 14.62 15.55 -23.27
N ASP A 274 14.75 16.45 -22.28
CA ASP A 274 15.43 17.73 -22.46
C ASP A 274 16.96 17.59 -22.63
N SER A 275 17.62 16.73 -21.84
CA SER A 275 19.08 16.51 -21.98
C SER A 275 19.46 15.79 -23.29
N GLU A 276 18.65 14.82 -23.77
CA GLU A 276 18.91 14.19 -25.08
C GLU A 276 18.67 15.15 -26.26
N MET A 277 17.72 16.09 -26.12
CA MET A 277 17.44 17.12 -27.12
C MET A 277 18.54 18.19 -27.15
N PHE A 278 19.06 18.59 -25.98
CA PHE A 278 20.18 19.51 -25.85
C PHE A 278 21.49 18.91 -26.39
N GLU A 279 21.76 17.62 -26.13
CA GLU A 279 22.88 16.88 -26.73
C GLU A 279 22.80 16.88 -28.27
N LYS A 280 21.61 16.62 -28.85
CA LYS A 280 21.40 16.69 -30.31
C LYS A 280 21.59 18.10 -30.87
N LEU A 281 21.14 19.13 -30.15
CA LEU A 281 21.34 20.54 -30.51
C LEU A 281 22.84 20.90 -30.49
N LEU A 282 23.59 20.47 -29.47
CA LEU A 282 25.04 20.68 -29.37
C LEU A 282 25.79 20.03 -30.54
N VAL A 283 25.41 18.81 -30.93
CA VAL A 283 25.99 18.15 -32.12
C VAL A 283 25.67 18.91 -33.41
N ALA A 284 24.46 19.44 -33.55
CA ALA A 284 24.09 20.27 -34.70
C ALA A 284 24.86 21.61 -34.74
N ILE A 285 25.03 22.28 -33.58
CA ILE A 285 25.79 23.54 -33.44
C ILE A 285 27.27 23.29 -33.73
N LYS A 286 27.86 22.19 -33.26
CA LYS A 286 29.26 21.82 -33.55
C LYS A 286 29.58 21.83 -35.04
N THR A 287 28.59 21.46 -35.86
CA THR A 287 28.73 21.37 -37.32
C THR A 287 28.58 22.73 -38.01
N LYS A 288 27.73 23.63 -37.50
CA LYS A 288 27.44 24.94 -38.12
C LYS A 288 28.21 26.13 -37.50
N ARG A 289 28.48 26.09 -36.20
CA ARG A 289 29.10 27.16 -35.37
C ARG A 289 30.04 26.54 -34.30
N PRO A 290 31.24 26.10 -34.70
CA PRO A 290 32.18 25.43 -33.79
C PRO A 290 32.72 26.35 -32.68
N ASP A 291 32.76 27.66 -32.93
CA ASP A 291 33.11 28.72 -31.98
C ASP A 291 32.10 28.80 -30.81
N LEU A 292 30.81 28.77 -31.12
CA LEU A 292 29.73 28.83 -30.14
C LEU A 292 29.62 27.52 -29.35
N HIS A 293 29.78 26.38 -30.03
CA HIS A 293 29.85 25.07 -29.39
C HIS A 293 30.98 25.01 -28.35
N GLN A 294 32.16 25.56 -28.65
CA GLN A 294 33.29 25.55 -27.72
C GLN A 294 33.01 26.42 -26.49
N GLN A 295 32.45 27.61 -26.64
CA GLN A 295 32.08 28.47 -25.51
C GLN A 295 31.02 27.82 -24.60
N ILE A 296 29.97 27.23 -25.18
CA ILE A 296 28.92 26.55 -24.44
C ILE A 296 29.48 25.34 -23.69
N THR A 297 30.28 24.50 -24.38
CA THR A 297 30.87 23.30 -23.78
C THR A 297 31.80 23.65 -22.62
N THR A 298 32.62 24.70 -22.76
CA THR A 298 33.55 25.13 -21.69
C THR A 298 32.81 25.74 -20.49
N GLY A 299 31.76 26.54 -20.71
CA GLY A 299 30.99 27.12 -19.59
C GLY A 299 30.15 26.08 -18.85
N MET A 300 29.59 25.09 -19.54
CA MET A 300 28.88 23.96 -18.93
C MET A 300 29.84 23.08 -18.12
N GLN A 301 31.03 22.76 -18.65
CA GLN A 301 32.05 21.97 -17.93
C GLN A 301 32.62 22.69 -16.70
N ALA A 302 32.66 24.02 -16.72
CA ALA A 302 33.07 24.83 -15.58
C ALA A 302 31.94 25.11 -14.57
N GLY A 303 30.71 24.68 -14.85
CA GLY A 303 29.53 24.93 -14.02
C GLY A 303 29.07 26.40 -13.99
N THR A 304 29.52 27.23 -14.94
CA THR A 304 29.23 28.67 -14.99
C THR A 304 28.05 29.02 -15.90
N MET A 305 27.44 28.04 -16.57
CA MET A 305 26.33 28.22 -17.52
C MET A 305 25.36 27.03 -17.46
N SER A 306 24.05 27.31 -17.43
CA SER A 306 22.98 26.30 -17.48
C SER A 306 22.55 25.95 -18.92
N GLU A 307 21.82 24.84 -19.10
CA GLU A 307 21.27 24.43 -20.41
C GLU A 307 20.36 25.51 -21.03
N ASP A 308 19.52 26.16 -20.21
CA ASP A 308 18.67 27.29 -20.64
C ASP A 308 19.47 28.50 -21.10
N GLN A 309 20.57 28.82 -20.41
CA GLN A 309 21.46 29.92 -20.79
C GLN A 309 22.20 29.60 -22.11
N ALA A 310 22.57 28.33 -22.32
CA ALA A 310 23.14 27.87 -23.57
C ALA A 310 22.14 27.94 -24.74
N LEU A 311 20.88 27.56 -24.53
CA LEU A 311 19.79 27.71 -25.51
C LEU A 311 19.54 29.17 -25.89
N GLN A 312 19.56 30.08 -24.91
CA GLN A 312 19.46 31.52 -25.16
C GLN A 312 20.64 32.07 -25.97
N MET A 313 21.87 31.59 -25.72
CA MET A 313 23.04 31.98 -26.50
C MET A 313 22.94 31.52 -27.96
N VAL A 314 22.40 30.33 -28.20
CA VAL A 314 22.18 29.78 -29.55
C VAL A 314 21.06 30.55 -30.27
N ALA A 315 19.98 30.86 -29.57
CA ALA A 315 18.89 31.68 -30.10
C ALA A 315 19.34 33.12 -30.43
N ALA A 316 20.15 33.74 -29.57
CA ALA A 316 20.70 35.07 -29.83
C ALA A 316 21.64 35.10 -31.04
N ALA A 317 22.48 34.07 -31.20
CA ALA A 317 23.36 33.93 -32.36
C ALA A 317 22.59 33.70 -33.67
N THR A 318 21.51 32.92 -33.64
CA THR A 318 20.65 32.68 -34.82
C THR A 318 19.82 33.91 -35.20
N VAL A 319 19.37 34.72 -34.23
CA VAL A 319 18.75 36.02 -34.47
C VAL A 319 19.71 36.99 -35.16
N ALA A 320 20.97 37.05 -34.71
CA ALA A 320 22.00 37.89 -35.31
C ALA A 320 22.29 37.49 -36.77
N GLU A 321 22.34 36.19 -37.06
CA GLU A 321 22.59 35.66 -38.42
C GLU A 321 21.42 35.92 -39.39
N ALA A 322 20.18 35.93 -38.89
CA ALA A 322 19.00 36.32 -39.65
C ALA A 322 18.89 37.85 -39.87
N GLY A 323 19.86 38.64 -39.39
CA GLY A 323 19.90 40.10 -39.52
C GLY A 323 19.06 40.85 -38.48
N GLY A 324 18.60 40.17 -37.43
CA GLY A 324 17.84 40.76 -36.31
C GLY A 324 18.74 41.25 -35.16
N ASP A 325 18.19 42.08 -34.27
CA ASP A 325 18.91 42.57 -33.10
C ASP A 325 18.97 41.49 -32.00
N ALA A 326 20.17 40.97 -31.76
CA ALA A 326 20.45 39.94 -30.76
C ALA A 326 20.25 40.40 -29.30
N ALA A 327 20.15 41.71 -29.05
CA ALA A 327 19.84 42.26 -27.73
C ALA A 327 18.33 42.36 -27.46
N ASN A 328 17.48 42.09 -28.47
CA ASN A 328 16.03 42.12 -28.30
C ASN A 328 15.51 40.82 -27.66
N ALA A 329 15.33 40.86 -26.34
CA ALA A 329 14.91 39.73 -25.52
C ALA A 329 13.60 39.06 -26.01
N THR A 330 12.68 39.84 -26.60
CA THR A 330 11.39 39.32 -27.10
C THR A 330 11.58 38.47 -28.35
N LEU A 331 12.49 38.88 -29.24
CA LEU A 331 12.80 38.15 -30.46
C LEU A 331 13.56 36.85 -30.15
N VAL A 332 14.55 36.93 -29.26
CA VAL A 332 15.34 35.78 -28.81
C VAL A 332 14.44 34.75 -28.11
N ALA A 333 13.53 35.20 -27.23
CA ALA A 333 12.56 34.31 -26.57
C ALA A 333 11.60 33.61 -27.56
N SER A 334 11.18 34.31 -28.62
CA SER A 334 10.33 33.70 -29.66
C SER A 334 11.05 32.61 -30.46
N VAL A 335 12.36 32.76 -30.70
CA VAL A 335 13.19 31.76 -31.39
C VAL A 335 13.44 30.55 -30.50
N VAL A 336 13.67 30.75 -29.20
CA VAL A 336 13.74 29.65 -28.22
C VAL A 336 12.43 28.85 -28.24
N SER A 337 11.28 29.52 -28.14
CA SER A 337 9.96 28.87 -28.18
C SER A 337 9.73 28.07 -29.48
N ASN A 338 10.13 28.63 -30.63
CA ASN A 338 10.01 27.94 -31.92
C ASN A 338 10.98 26.76 -32.08
N LEU A 339 12.19 26.83 -31.53
CA LEU A 339 13.13 25.70 -31.49
C LEU A 339 12.56 24.55 -30.65
N THR A 340 12.03 24.86 -29.46
CA THR A 340 11.38 23.87 -28.58
C THR A 340 10.16 23.24 -29.26
N ALA A 341 9.34 24.04 -29.95
CA ALA A 341 8.16 23.55 -30.68
C ALA A 341 8.51 22.73 -31.94
N ALA A 342 9.59 23.08 -32.66
CA ALA A 342 10.02 22.36 -33.86
C ALA A 342 10.57 20.95 -33.56
N PHE A 343 11.11 20.73 -32.36
CA PHE A 343 11.59 19.41 -31.92
C PHE A 343 10.50 18.49 -31.35
N GLN A 344 9.32 19.03 -30.98
CA GLN A 344 8.18 18.23 -30.50
C GLN A 344 7.31 17.62 -31.63
N VAL A 345 7.48 18.04 -32.90
CA VAL A 345 6.49 17.77 -33.98
C VAL A 345 7.01 16.87 -35.11
N GLN A 346 8.23 16.30 -35.03
CA GLN A 346 8.70 15.35 -36.06
C GLN A 346 8.59 13.88 -35.63
N SER A 347 7.40 13.30 -35.75
CA SER A 347 7.24 11.88 -36.08
C SER A 347 6.13 11.70 -37.13
N GLU A 348 6.56 11.33 -38.33
CA GLU A 348 5.71 11.07 -39.51
C GLU A 348 5.12 9.62 -39.50
N PRO A 349 4.14 9.28 -40.37
CA PRO A 349 3.06 8.32 -40.11
C PRO A 349 3.36 6.81 -40.17
N ALA A 350 4.60 6.39 -40.44
CA ALA A 350 4.90 4.98 -40.73
C ALA A 350 4.98 4.10 -39.46
N GLU A 351 5.60 4.59 -38.38
CA GLU A 351 5.82 3.82 -37.14
C GLU A 351 4.54 3.64 -36.32
N LEU A 352 3.59 4.58 -36.39
CA LEU A 352 2.28 4.49 -35.75
C LEU A 352 1.44 3.33 -36.28
N THR A 353 1.62 2.94 -37.55
CA THR A 353 0.88 1.82 -38.14
C THR A 353 1.45 0.49 -37.67
N GLU A 354 2.77 0.37 -37.52
CA GLU A 354 3.43 -0.81 -36.96
C GLU A 354 3.18 -0.96 -35.46
N MET A 355 3.23 0.13 -34.69
CA MET A 355 2.88 0.11 -33.26
C MET A 355 1.40 -0.22 -33.04
N ARG A 356 0.48 0.29 -33.88
CA ARG A 356 -0.94 -0.08 -33.81
C ARG A 356 -1.18 -1.53 -34.19
N LEU A 357 -0.46 -2.05 -35.19
CA LEU A 357 -0.51 -3.47 -35.55
C LEU A 357 0.00 -4.37 -34.43
N LEU A 358 1.09 -3.99 -33.76
CA LEU A 358 1.63 -4.70 -32.61
C LEU A 358 0.69 -4.65 -31.40
N ALA A 359 0.11 -3.48 -31.11
CA ALA A 359 -0.87 -3.34 -30.03
C ALA A 359 -2.14 -4.16 -30.31
N CYS A 360 -2.60 -4.20 -31.56
CA CYS A 360 -3.74 -5.01 -31.98
C CYS A 360 -3.42 -6.51 -31.93
N SER A 361 -2.21 -6.95 -32.31
CA SER A 361 -1.82 -8.36 -32.24
C SER A 361 -1.72 -8.87 -30.80
N MET A 362 -1.11 -8.08 -29.90
CA MET A 362 -1.05 -8.40 -28.47
C MET A 362 -2.44 -8.49 -27.85
N ARG A 363 -3.34 -7.58 -28.22
CA ARG A 363 -4.74 -7.61 -27.75
C ARG A 363 -5.49 -8.82 -28.29
N LEU A 364 -5.31 -9.17 -29.57
CA LEU A 364 -5.92 -10.36 -30.18
C LEU A 364 -5.55 -11.63 -29.40
N ASP A 365 -4.27 -11.82 -29.07
CA ASP A 365 -3.81 -13.01 -28.36
C ASP A 365 -4.24 -13.03 -26.88
N ASN A 366 -4.24 -11.88 -26.20
CA ASN A 366 -4.73 -11.77 -24.82
C ASN A 366 -6.25 -12.03 -24.72
N GLU A 367 -7.07 -11.46 -25.61
CA GLU A 367 -8.52 -11.66 -25.57
C GLU A 367 -8.92 -13.07 -26.04
N LEU A 368 -8.23 -13.67 -27.02
CA LEU A 368 -8.50 -15.04 -27.46
C LEU A 368 -8.14 -16.08 -26.40
N SER A 369 -6.99 -15.93 -25.73
CA SER A 369 -6.58 -16.82 -24.64
C SER A 369 -7.54 -16.76 -23.44
N GLY A 370 -8.11 -15.58 -23.15
CA GLY A 370 -9.14 -15.41 -22.10
C GLY A 370 -10.57 -15.80 -22.50
N SER A 371 -10.86 -16.02 -23.79
CA SER A 371 -12.24 -16.20 -24.30
C SER A 371 -12.91 -17.53 -23.98
N LEU A 372 -12.14 -18.56 -23.57
CA LEU A 372 -12.58 -19.95 -23.36
C LEU A 372 -13.25 -20.61 -24.58
N LEU A 373 -13.05 -20.06 -25.79
CA LEU A 373 -13.54 -20.66 -27.05
C LEU A 373 -12.76 -21.93 -27.43
N PRO A 374 -13.36 -22.90 -28.15
CA PRO A 374 -12.62 -24.06 -28.67
C PRO A 374 -11.47 -23.66 -29.61
N PRO A 375 -10.39 -24.46 -29.70
CA PRO A 375 -9.22 -24.11 -30.51
C PRO A 375 -9.54 -23.77 -31.97
N ALA A 376 -10.49 -24.48 -32.60
CA ALA A 376 -10.91 -24.20 -33.98
C ALA A 376 -11.61 -22.84 -34.13
N ALA A 377 -12.38 -22.41 -33.12
CA ALA A 377 -13.04 -21.11 -33.11
C ALA A 377 -12.04 -19.97 -32.84
N GLN A 378 -11.05 -20.20 -31.99
CA GLN A 378 -9.95 -19.25 -31.76
C GLN A 378 -9.12 -19.04 -33.03
N THR A 379 -8.82 -20.12 -33.77
CA THR A 379 -8.10 -20.03 -35.05
C THR A 379 -8.87 -19.20 -36.07
N ASN A 380 -10.18 -19.40 -36.21
CA ASN A 380 -11.01 -18.62 -37.13
C ASN A 380 -11.00 -17.12 -36.81
N ILE A 381 -11.13 -16.74 -35.54
CA ILE A 381 -11.07 -15.32 -35.13
C ILE A 381 -9.65 -14.77 -35.32
N ARG A 382 -8.62 -15.57 -35.02
CA ARG A 382 -7.23 -15.16 -35.25
C ARG A 382 -6.98 -14.87 -36.73
N GLU A 383 -7.47 -15.70 -37.64
CA GLU A 383 -7.35 -15.47 -39.09
C GLU A 383 -8.11 -14.22 -39.57
N GLN A 384 -9.24 -13.87 -38.93
CA GLN A 384 -10.02 -12.69 -39.30
C GLN A 384 -9.30 -11.37 -38.97
N PHE A 385 -8.57 -11.32 -37.85
CA PHE A 385 -7.96 -10.12 -37.28
C PHE A 385 -6.42 -10.07 -37.37
N ALA A 386 -5.76 -11.15 -37.75
CA ALA A 386 -4.30 -11.17 -37.94
C ALA A 386 -3.84 -10.14 -38.98
N GLY A 387 -2.79 -9.37 -38.64
CA GLY A 387 -2.19 -8.39 -39.54
C GLY A 387 -3.07 -7.19 -39.87
N LYS A 388 -4.11 -6.90 -39.07
CA LYS A 388 -5.00 -5.75 -39.24
C LYS A 388 -5.05 -4.90 -37.97
N VAL A 389 -5.22 -3.58 -38.15
CA VAL A 389 -5.60 -2.68 -37.06
C VAL A 389 -7.12 -2.77 -36.89
N PHE A 390 -7.58 -3.00 -35.66
CA PHE A 390 -9.01 -3.14 -35.36
C PHE A 390 -9.36 -2.45 -34.04
N GLU A 391 -10.60 -1.97 -33.95
CA GLU A 391 -11.13 -1.42 -32.71
C GLU A 391 -11.50 -2.53 -31.71
N PRO A 392 -11.24 -2.38 -30.40
CA PRO A 392 -11.53 -3.40 -29.39
C PRO A 392 -12.98 -3.92 -29.41
N ALA A 393 -13.93 -3.03 -29.66
CA ALA A 393 -15.35 -3.40 -29.73
C ALA A 393 -15.64 -4.41 -30.86
N THR A 394 -14.89 -4.36 -31.96
CA THR A 394 -15.07 -5.25 -33.12
C THR A 394 -14.58 -6.66 -32.80
N LEU A 395 -13.44 -6.79 -32.12
CA LEU A 395 -12.91 -8.08 -31.68
C LEU A 395 -13.85 -8.73 -30.64
N GLN A 396 -14.33 -7.95 -29.67
CA GLN A 396 -15.26 -8.44 -28.65
C GLN A 396 -16.60 -8.88 -29.27
N ALA A 397 -17.10 -8.17 -30.27
CA ALA A 397 -18.30 -8.57 -31.01
C ALA A 397 -18.09 -9.89 -31.76
N ALA A 398 -16.92 -10.10 -32.38
CA ALA A 398 -16.58 -11.35 -33.06
C ALA A 398 -16.44 -12.53 -32.09
N ILE A 399 -15.79 -12.32 -30.94
CA ILE A 399 -15.69 -13.32 -29.86
C ILE A 399 -17.08 -13.67 -29.34
N LYS A 400 -17.93 -12.67 -29.07
CA LYS A 400 -19.30 -12.89 -28.59
C LYS A 400 -20.17 -13.64 -29.59
N SER A 401 -20.13 -13.25 -30.87
CA SER A 401 -20.88 -13.93 -31.95
C SER A 401 -20.45 -15.39 -32.11
N THR A 402 -19.14 -15.63 -32.10
CA THR A 402 -18.58 -16.99 -32.21
C THR A 402 -18.92 -17.83 -30.98
N LYS A 403 -18.94 -17.23 -29.78
CA LYS A 403 -19.40 -17.90 -28.56
C LYS A 403 -20.86 -18.33 -28.65
N VAL A 404 -21.75 -17.46 -29.12
CA VAL A 404 -23.16 -17.80 -29.34
C VAL A 404 -23.31 -18.93 -30.37
N MET A 405 -22.53 -18.92 -31.45
CA MET A 405 -22.54 -19.99 -32.45
C MET A 405 -22.03 -21.32 -31.87
N VAL A 406 -20.94 -21.29 -31.10
CA VAL A 406 -20.39 -22.48 -30.43
C VAL A 406 -21.37 -23.01 -29.39
N ASP A 407 -22.05 -22.16 -28.65
CA ASP A 407 -23.08 -22.53 -27.68
C ASP A 407 -24.28 -23.18 -28.37
N GLN A 408 -24.72 -22.66 -29.52
CA GLN A 408 -25.78 -23.27 -30.33
C GLN A 408 -25.38 -24.64 -30.90
N LEU A 409 -24.13 -24.78 -31.37
CA LEU A 409 -23.61 -26.04 -31.92
C LEU A 409 -23.37 -27.09 -30.82
N THR A 410 -22.88 -26.68 -29.65
CA THR A 410 -22.69 -27.58 -28.50
C THR A 410 -24.01 -27.94 -27.80
N ALA A 411 -25.02 -27.07 -27.85
CA ALA A 411 -26.39 -27.37 -27.41
C ALA A 411 -27.07 -28.42 -28.32
N SER A 412 -26.75 -28.45 -29.62
CA SER A 412 -27.30 -29.43 -30.56
C SER A 412 -26.67 -30.83 -30.46
N GLY A 413 -25.53 -30.96 -29.75
CA GLY A 413 -24.75 -32.20 -29.66
C GLY A 413 -24.71 -32.88 -28.29
N ARG A 414 -25.39 -32.35 -27.27
CA ARG A 414 -25.47 -32.97 -25.94
C ARG A 414 -26.86 -33.54 -25.69
N VAL A 415 -26.92 -34.87 -25.64
CA VAL A 415 -28.02 -35.60 -25.01
C VAL A 415 -28.13 -35.12 -23.57
N SER A 416 -29.27 -34.52 -23.22
CA SER A 416 -29.58 -34.10 -21.86
C SER A 416 -29.79 -35.30 -20.96
N GLY A 417 -29.06 -35.36 -19.84
CA GLY A 417 -29.39 -36.22 -18.70
C GLY A 417 -28.26 -37.15 -18.24
N ALA A 418 -27.21 -36.60 -17.62
CA ALA A 418 -26.42 -37.22 -16.54
C ALA A 418 -25.12 -36.42 -16.35
N GLY A 419 -25.08 -35.51 -15.36
CA GLY A 419 -23.85 -34.79 -15.04
C GLY A 419 -24.12 -33.45 -14.36
N ASP A 420 -24.55 -33.50 -13.12
CA ASP A 420 -24.70 -32.35 -12.23
C ASP A 420 -23.29 -31.80 -11.93
N VAL A 421 -22.91 -30.65 -12.50
CA VAL A 421 -21.64 -29.98 -12.18
C VAL A 421 -21.83 -29.25 -10.85
N ARG A 422 -21.34 -29.83 -9.76
CA ARG A 422 -21.30 -29.18 -8.44
C ARG A 422 -19.98 -28.42 -8.29
N VAL A 423 -20.07 -27.12 -8.04
CA VAL A 423 -18.95 -26.31 -7.54
C VAL A 423 -18.49 -26.91 -6.22
N GLY A 424 -17.25 -27.39 -6.16
CA GLY A 424 -16.69 -27.95 -4.94
C GLY A 424 -16.03 -26.85 -4.11
N TYR A 425 -16.63 -26.44 -2.99
CA TYR A 425 -15.97 -25.56 -2.02
C TYR A 425 -14.74 -26.25 -1.40
N GLU A 426 -13.72 -25.47 -1.07
CA GLU A 426 -12.53 -25.92 -0.35
C GLU A 426 -12.89 -26.44 1.06
N SER A 427 -12.04 -27.31 1.64
CA SER A 427 -12.27 -27.90 2.97
C SER A 427 -12.42 -26.83 4.05
N GLY A 428 -11.58 -25.79 4.04
CA GLY A 428 -11.60 -24.71 5.03
C GLY A 428 -12.88 -23.87 4.99
N GLU A 429 -13.36 -23.53 3.79
CA GLU A 429 -14.60 -22.75 3.62
C GLU A 429 -15.83 -23.53 4.11
N LYS A 430 -15.88 -24.84 3.82
CA LYS A 430 -16.94 -25.71 4.34
C LYS A 430 -16.98 -25.76 5.86
N LEU A 431 -15.82 -25.84 6.51
CA LEU A 431 -15.73 -25.90 7.96
C LEU A 431 -16.06 -24.55 8.61
N GLN A 432 -15.62 -23.45 8.01
CA GLN A 432 -16.03 -22.11 8.47
C GLN A 432 -17.54 -21.93 8.34
N ALA A 433 -18.14 -22.32 7.20
CA ALA A 433 -19.59 -22.26 7.00
C ALA A 433 -20.36 -23.16 7.98
N ALA A 434 -19.86 -24.37 8.26
CA ALA A 434 -20.44 -25.27 9.24
C ALA A 434 -20.41 -24.69 10.67
N MET A 435 -19.36 -23.94 11.00
CA MET A 435 -19.23 -23.24 12.29
C MET A 435 -20.14 -22.01 12.36
N ASP A 436 -20.17 -21.19 11.31
CA ASP A 436 -21.07 -20.04 11.19
C ASP A 436 -22.52 -20.45 11.38
N GLN A 437 -22.96 -21.52 10.71
CA GLN A 437 -24.31 -22.06 10.85
C GLN A 437 -24.57 -22.64 12.25
N MET A 438 -23.56 -23.21 12.93
CA MET A 438 -23.71 -23.69 14.31
C MET A 438 -24.05 -22.55 15.27
N PHE A 439 -23.52 -21.35 15.02
CA PHE A 439 -23.78 -20.13 15.77
C PHE A 439 -24.83 -19.21 15.12
N GLY A 440 -25.63 -19.70 14.17
CA GLY A 440 -26.72 -18.92 13.57
C GLY A 440 -26.28 -17.66 12.82
N VAL A 441 -25.01 -17.59 12.40
CA VAL A 441 -24.51 -16.51 11.53
C VAL A 441 -25.09 -16.72 10.13
N LYS A 442 -25.57 -15.64 9.51
CA LYS A 442 -26.10 -15.70 8.14
C LYS A 442 -24.98 -16.02 7.15
N VAL A 443 -25.13 -17.13 6.43
CA VAL A 443 -24.23 -17.56 5.36
C VAL A 443 -24.87 -17.37 3.98
N ALA A 444 -24.04 -17.30 2.94
CA ALA A 444 -24.49 -17.23 1.55
C ALA A 444 -25.40 -18.43 1.20
N ASP A 445 -26.36 -18.23 0.28
CA ASP A 445 -27.38 -19.24 -0.05
C ASP A 445 -26.79 -20.58 -0.47
N GLU A 446 -25.68 -20.54 -1.19
CA GLU A 446 -25.01 -21.73 -1.70
C GLU A 446 -24.35 -22.57 -0.58
N LEU A 447 -23.91 -21.90 0.50
CA LEU A 447 -23.28 -22.52 1.66
C LEU A 447 -24.29 -23.09 2.67
N LYS A 448 -25.59 -22.77 2.54
CA LYS A 448 -26.66 -23.30 3.42
C LYS A 448 -26.82 -24.81 3.32
N SER A 449 -26.38 -25.41 2.21
CA SER A 449 -26.41 -26.87 2.00
C SER A 449 -25.39 -27.62 2.86
N ILE A 450 -24.40 -26.93 3.42
CA ILE A 450 -23.36 -27.51 4.27
C ILE A 450 -23.95 -27.81 5.65
N GLY A 451 -23.75 -29.04 6.13
CA GLY A 451 -24.19 -29.45 7.46
C GLY A 451 -23.43 -28.69 8.55
N LYS A 452 -24.16 -28.08 9.49
CA LYS A 452 -23.59 -27.49 10.70
C LYS A 452 -22.91 -28.54 11.57
N PHE A 453 -21.92 -28.13 12.36
CA PHE A 453 -21.40 -28.98 13.43
C PHE A 453 -22.49 -29.31 14.45
N SER A 454 -22.44 -30.54 14.97
CA SER A 454 -23.37 -30.99 16.02
C SER A 454 -23.05 -30.40 17.40
N SER A 455 -21.79 -30.00 17.61
CA SER A 455 -21.20 -29.79 18.94
C SER A 455 -19.92 -28.94 18.83
N LEU A 456 -19.63 -28.12 19.84
CA LEU A 456 -18.35 -27.42 20.02
C LEU A 456 -17.18 -28.40 20.11
N ARG A 457 -17.38 -29.52 20.82
CA ARG A 457 -16.38 -30.60 20.89
C ARG A 457 -16.17 -31.24 19.53
N ALA A 458 -17.24 -31.54 18.78
CA ALA A 458 -17.13 -32.11 17.45
C ALA A 458 -16.35 -31.19 16.50
N ALA A 459 -16.66 -29.89 16.52
CA ALA A 459 -15.92 -28.88 15.75
C ALA A 459 -14.44 -28.83 16.17
N TYR A 460 -14.15 -28.88 17.47
CA TYR A 460 -12.77 -28.90 17.97
C TYR A 460 -12.01 -30.14 17.50
N VAL A 461 -12.59 -31.33 17.64
CA VAL A 461 -11.94 -32.61 17.27
C VAL A 461 -11.72 -32.69 15.77
N GLU A 462 -12.70 -32.29 14.96
CA GLU A 462 -12.57 -32.27 13.49
C GLU A 462 -11.44 -31.34 13.04
N MET A 463 -11.35 -30.15 13.66
CA MET A 463 -10.35 -29.14 13.30
C MET A 463 -8.96 -29.41 13.85
N THR A 464 -8.84 -30.10 14.99
CA THR A 464 -7.55 -30.25 15.68
C THR A 464 -7.00 -31.67 15.70
N GLY A 465 -7.84 -32.69 15.47
CA GLY A 465 -7.50 -34.09 15.70
C GLY A 465 -7.34 -34.48 17.18
N ASP A 466 -7.48 -33.55 18.12
CA ASP A 466 -7.31 -33.78 19.56
C ASP A 466 -8.63 -34.20 20.21
N THR A 467 -8.90 -35.51 20.15
CA THR A 467 -10.13 -36.15 20.66
C THR A 467 -10.36 -35.93 22.17
N ASP A 468 -9.27 -35.78 22.93
CA ASP A 468 -9.27 -35.59 24.38
C ASP A 468 -9.26 -34.10 24.78
N VAL A 469 -9.26 -33.19 23.80
CA VAL A 469 -9.26 -31.74 23.99
C VAL A 469 -8.10 -31.30 24.90
N THR A 470 -6.98 -32.02 24.93
CA THR A 470 -5.82 -31.77 25.78
C THR A 470 -5.18 -30.41 25.55
N GLY A 471 -5.35 -29.83 24.35
CA GLY A 471 -4.67 -28.62 23.93
C GLY A 471 -3.22 -28.86 23.49
N VAL A 472 -2.80 -30.13 23.39
CA VAL A 472 -1.46 -30.53 22.92
C VAL A 472 -1.55 -30.98 21.47
N MET A 473 -0.85 -30.27 20.60
CA MET A 473 -0.70 -30.65 19.20
C MET A 473 0.32 -31.78 19.08
N THR A 474 -0.11 -33.01 18.80
CA THR A 474 0.81 -34.07 18.42
C THR A 474 1.36 -33.80 17.00
N PRO A 475 2.57 -34.27 16.65
CA PRO A 475 3.11 -34.11 15.30
C PRO A 475 2.20 -34.68 14.18
N GLU A 476 1.41 -35.69 14.50
CA GLU A 476 0.43 -36.30 13.59
C GLU A 476 -0.81 -35.42 13.41
N ASN A 477 -1.32 -34.84 14.50
CA ASN A 477 -2.41 -33.85 14.46
C ASN A 477 -1.99 -32.56 13.76
N ALA A 478 -0.75 -32.10 13.99
CA ALA A 478 -0.18 -30.95 13.32
C ALA A 478 -0.06 -31.16 11.81
N ARG A 479 0.38 -32.34 11.35
CA ARG A 479 0.41 -32.70 9.91
C ARG A 479 -0.97 -32.80 9.28
N ARG A 480 -1.96 -33.36 9.99
CA ARG A 480 -3.36 -33.37 9.55
C ARG A 480 -3.94 -31.97 9.43
N LEU A 481 -3.66 -31.11 10.40
CA LEU A 481 -3.99 -29.69 10.36
C LEU A 481 -3.33 -28.99 9.16
N GLN A 482 -2.03 -29.20 8.94
CA GLN A 482 -1.29 -28.59 7.83
C GLN A 482 -1.78 -29.06 6.45
N ALA A 483 -2.22 -30.31 6.33
CA ALA A 483 -2.68 -30.90 5.08
C ALA A 483 -4.16 -30.60 4.75
N ALA A 484 -4.98 -30.24 5.74
CA ALA A 484 -6.41 -30.00 5.56
C ALA A 484 -6.84 -28.52 5.74
N TYR A 485 -6.00 -27.70 6.37
CA TYR A 485 -6.32 -26.34 6.78
C TYR A 485 -5.25 -25.37 6.32
N ASP A 486 -5.59 -24.53 5.34
CA ASP A 486 -4.74 -23.48 4.77
C ASP A 486 -4.54 -22.31 5.77
N GLY A 487 -3.96 -22.61 6.94
CA GLY A 487 -3.71 -21.67 8.03
C GLY A 487 -4.84 -21.47 9.05
N ALA A 488 -6.05 -22.00 8.81
CA ALA A 488 -7.20 -21.83 9.71
C ALA A 488 -7.16 -22.79 10.92
N THR A 489 -6.68 -22.32 12.07
CA THR A 489 -6.81 -23.07 13.34
C THR A 489 -8.23 -22.97 13.91
N PHE A 490 -8.64 -23.92 14.76
CA PHE A 490 -9.94 -23.87 15.48
C PHE A 490 -10.18 -22.52 16.16
N ALA A 491 -9.14 -21.92 16.76
CA ALA A 491 -9.26 -20.63 17.44
C ALA A 491 -9.63 -19.49 16.47
N TYR A 492 -9.06 -19.49 15.25
CA TYR A 492 -9.39 -18.54 14.18
C TYR A 492 -10.78 -18.77 13.60
N ALA A 493 -11.15 -20.01 13.29
CA ALA A 493 -12.48 -20.29 12.77
C ALA A 493 -13.58 -19.90 13.77
N LEU A 494 -13.37 -20.24 15.06
CA LEU A 494 -14.27 -19.83 16.13
C LEU A 494 -14.26 -18.32 16.30
N GLY A 495 -13.10 -17.68 16.35
CA GLY A 495 -12.99 -16.22 16.45
C GLY A 495 -13.71 -15.48 15.33
N ASN A 496 -13.54 -15.92 14.08
CA ASN A 496 -14.22 -15.35 12.91
C ASN A 496 -15.75 -15.53 13.00
N THR A 497 -16.20 -16.71 13.41
CA THR A 497 -17.63 -16.98 13.61
C THR A 497 -18.21 -16.07 14.70
N LEU A 498 -17.53 -15.99 15.85
CA LEU A 498 -17.96 -15.16 16.96
C LEU A 498 -17.98 -13.67 16.58
N TYR A 499 -16.95 -13.20 15.86
CA TYR A 499 -16.90 -11.84 15.33
C TYR A 499 -18.10 -11.53 14.43
N ARG A 500 -18.35 -12.37 13.42
CA ARG A 500 -19.50 -12.22 12.50
C ARG A 500 -20.81 -12.22 13.26
N ARG A 501 -20.94 -13.06 14.30
CA ARG A 501 -22.13 -13.09 15.14
C ARG A 501 -22.29 -11.80 15.95
N VAL A 502 -21.23 -11.29 16.57
CA VAL A 502 -21.27 -10.00 17.31
C VAL A 502 -21.65 -8.87 16.36
N ALA A 503 -21.06 -8.81 15.16
CA ALA A 503 -21.38 -7.81 14.15
C ALA A 503 -22.85 -7.90 13.69
N GLN A 504 -23.34 -9.11 13.40
CA GLN A 504 -24.74 -9.34 13.04
C GLN A 504 -25.69 -8.87 14.15
N ASP A 505 -25.47 -9.33 15.40
CA ASP A 505 -26.31 -8.96 16.53
C ASP A 505 -26.23 -7.45 16.85
N TYR A 506 -25.09 -6.81 16.60
CA TYR A 506 -24.94 -5.37 16.73
C TYR A 506 -25.80 -4.60 15.71
N ARG A 507 -25.83 -5.05 14.44
CA ARG A 507 -26.66 -4.45 13.38
C ARG A 507 -28.15 -4.68 13.57
N GLU A 508 -28.53 -5.88 14.02
CA GLU A 508 -29.94 -6.25 14.20
C GLU A 508 -30.56 -5.63 15.44
N MET A 509 -29.73 -5.26 16.43
CA MET A 509 -30.21 -4.57 17.62
C MET A 509 -30.64 -3.14 17.28
N SER A 510 -31.75 -2.70 17.87
CA SER A 510 -32.17 -1.30 17.86
C SER A 510 -30.99 -0.39 18.24
N ASP A 511 -30.87 0.73 17.54
CA ASP A 511 -29.88 1.76 17.78
C ASP A 511 -30.16 2.59 19.04
N TYR A 512 -31.26 2.31 19.75
CA TYR A 512 -31.72 3.06 20.91
C TYR A 512 -31.79 4.57 20.63
N GLY A 513 -32.26 4.96 19.43
CA GLY A 513 -32.51 6.36 19.09
C GLY A 513 -31.27 7.17 18.78
N VAL A 514 -30.09 6.57 18.64
CA VAL A 514 -28.85 7.28 18.27
C VAL A 514 -29.01 8.01 16.93
N SER A 515 -29.60 7.37 15.93
CA SER A 515 -29.86 8.00 14.63
C SER A 515 -30.75 9.24 14.70
N ARG A 516 -31.56 9.39 15.77
CA ARG A 516 -32.47 10.52 15.97
C ARG A 516 -31.77 11.80 16.42
N ILE A 517 -30.58 11.68 16.98
CA ILE A 517 -29.83 12.81 17.56
C ILE A 517 -28.47 13.02 16.88
N VAL A 518 -27.91 11.97 16.26
CA VAL A 518 -26.67 12.07 15.48
C VAL A 518 -26.98 12.27 13.99
N GLY A 519 -28.03 11.64 13.44
CA GLY A 519 -28.32 11.71 12.01
C GLY A 519 -27.14 11.29 11.13
N ASN A 520 -26.77 12.15 10.19
CA ASN A 520 -25.64 11.94 9.29
C ASN A 520 -24.30 12.48 9.84
N ASN A 521 -24.27 13.00 11.07
CA ASN A 521 -23.10 13.66 11.66
C ASN A 521 -22.13 12.61 12.24
N ILE A 522 -21.67 11.72 11.36
CA ILE A 522 -20.72 10.65 11.67
C ILE A 522 -19.37 11.00 11.08
N ARG A 523 -18.37 11.21 11.94
CA ARG A 523 -17.01 11.57 11.55
C ARG A 523 -16.10 10.35 11.50
N ASN A 524 -15.26 10.28 10.47
CA ASN A 524 -14.18 9.31 10.39
C ASN A 524 -12.89 9.93 10.93
N ALA A 525 -12.43 9.48 12.09
CA ALA A 525 -11.19 9.92 12.70
C ALA A 525 -10.05 8.96 12.35
N LYS A 526 -8.89 9.52 11.98
CA LYS A 526 -7.69 8.75 11.58
C LYS A 526 -6.78 8.39 12.75
N ASP A 527 -6.86 9.15 13.85
CA ASP A 527 -6.04 8.97 15.04
C ASP A 527 -6.82 9.33 16.33
N PHE A 528 -6.17 9.18 17.48
CA PHE A 528 -6.74 9.48 18.81
C PHE A 528 -6.47 10.91 19.28
N ARG A 529 -5.97 11.80 18.41
CA ARG A 529 -5.80 13.20 18.80
C ARG A 529 -7.16 13.85 19.00
N LYS A 530 -7.14 15.02 19.64
CA LYS A 530 -8.34 15.84 19.78
C LYS A 530 -8.88 16.16 18.38
N LEU A 531 -10.16 15.92 18.22
CA LEU A 531 -10.97 16.36 17.11
C LEU A 531 -11.54 17.72 17.49
N GLU A 532 -11.29 18.69 16.64
CA GLU A 532 -11.89 20.00 16.69
C GLU A 532 -13.03 20.02 15.68
N THR A 533 -14.21 20.39 16.16
CA THR A 533 -15.40 20.64 15.34
C THR A 533 -15.78 22.10 15.54
N MET A 534 -15.74 22.85 14.45
CA MET A 534 -16.05 24.27 14.45
C MET A 534 -17.46 24.46 13.92
N ILE A 535 -18.30 25.10 14.73
CA ILE A 535 -19.59 25.62 14.30
C ILE A 535 -19.33 27.03 13.80
N ILE A 536 -19.52 27.21 12.50
CA ILE A 536 -19.46 28.53 11.90
C ILE A 536 -20.83 29.17 12.09
N GLY A 537 -20.87 30.41 12.57
CA GLY A 537 -22.10 31.17 12.68
C GLY A 537 -22.75 31.50 11.33
N TYR A 538 -23.72 32.41 11.36
CA TYR A 538 -24.48 32.85 10.19
C TYR A 538 -24.13 34.29 9.84
N TYR A 539 -24.14 34.59 8.54
CA TYR A 539 -24.16 35.97 8.07
C TYR A 539 -25.53 36.60 8.36
N GLY A 540 -25.54 37.91 8.63
CA GLY A 540 -26.77 38.69 8.66
C GLY A 540 -27.38 38.86 7.27
N ASP A 541 -28.52 39.55 7.22
CA ASP A 541 -29.16 39.93 5.96
C ASP A 541 -28.21 40.70 5.05
N LEU A 542 -28.25 40.36 3.76
CA LEU A 542 -27.43 41.05 2.77
C LEU A 542 -27.83 42.53 2.69
N PRO A 543 -26.87 43.47 2.79
CA PRO A 543 -27.17 44.89 2.71
C PRO A 543 -27.68 45.24 1.31
N THR A 544 -28.70 46.10 1.24
CA THR A 544 -29.13 46.68 -0.03
C THR A 544 -28.09 47.71 -0.49
N ILE A 545 -27.64 47.60 -1.73
CA ILE A 545 -26.63 48.49 -2.33
C ILE A 545 -27.16 49.13 -3.61
N ASP A 546 -26.88 50.41 -3.79
CA ASP A 546 -27.08 51.12 -5.06
C ASP A 546 -25.73 51.19 -5.79
N THR A 547 -25.56 50.39 -6.85
CA THR A 547 -24.29 50.25 -7.57
C THR A 547 -23.90 51.49 -8.37
N ASP A 548 -24.80 52.47 -8.50
CA ASP A 548 -24.50 53.74 -9.16
C ASP A 548 -23.80 54.74 -8.22
N THR A 549 -23.89 54.56 -6.89
CA THR A 549 -23.33 55.48 -5.89
C THR A 549 -22.40 54.85 -4.87
N ASP A 550 -22.50 53.55 -4.62
CA ASP A 550 -21.80 52.92 -3.50
C ASP A 550 -21.12 51.59 -3.91
N ASP A 551 -19.98 51.31 -3.28
CA ASP A 551 -19.28 50.03 -3.37
C ASP A 551 -19.92 49.00 -2.42
N TYR A 552 -19.84 47.71 -2.77
CA TYR A 552 -20.31 46.63 -1.91
C TYR A 552 -19.60 46.66 -0.54
N PRO A 553 -20.35 46.70 0.58
CA PRO A 553 -19.75 46.70 1.91
C PRO A 553 -19.20 45.32 2.27
N ASP A 554 -18.15 45.30 3.10
CA ASP A 554 -17.64 44.08 3.70
C ASP A 554 -18.70 43.47 4.64
N LEU A 555 -18.96 42.17 4.49
CA LEU A 555 -19.92 41.43 5.31
C LEU A 555 -19.37 41.07 6.70
N GLY A 556 -18.08 41.31 6.93
CA GLY A 556 -17.40 41.04 8.19
C GLY A 556 -17.08 39.56 8.41
N GLU A 557 -16.41 39.27 9.52
CA GLU A 557 -16.09 37.91 9.95
C GLU A 557 -17.24 37.31 10.76
N VAL A 558 -17.53 36.04 10.50
CA VAL A 558 -18.53 35.27 11.25
C VAL A 558 -17.85 34.63 12.45
N GLY A 559 -18.45 34.76 13.63
CA GLY A 559 -17.94 34.12 14.85
C GLY A 559 -17.98 32.59 14.75
N ASP A 560 -17.01 31.94 15.38
CA ASP A 560 -16.89 30.49 15.48
C ASP A 560 -17.05 30.00 16.92
N GLU A 561 -17.73 28.86 17.08
CA GLU A 561 -17.75 28.09 18.33
C GLU A 561 -16.97 26.79 18.09
N MET A 562 -16.03 26.45 18.97
CA MET A 562 -15.23 25.22 18.85
C MET A 562 -15.60 24.21 19.93
N VAL A 563 -15.87 22.97 19.51
CA VAL A 563 -16.06 21.83 20.40
C VAL A 563 -14.92 20.83 20.17
N GLU A 564 -14.18 20.54 21.26
CA GLU A 564 -13.07 19.58 21.23
C GLU A 564 -13.42 18.27 21.95
N TYR A 565 -13.14 17.13 21.33
CA TYR A 565 -13.23 15.83 21.97
C TYR A 565 -12.25 14.83 21.36
N ALA A 566 -11.90 13.76 22.08
CA ALA A 566 -10.98 12.72 21.59
C ALA A 566 -11.68 11.37 21.55
N LEU A 567 -11.24 10.49 20.64
CA LEU A 567 -11.71 9.11 20.61
C LEU A 567 -11.32 8.36 21.90
N MET A 568 -12.14 7.37 22.27
CA MET A 568 -11.91 6.50 23.42
C MET A 568 -12.00 5.04 22.98
N GLU A 569 -11.06 4.21 23.47
CA GLU A 569 -11.10 2.77 23.25
C GLU A 569 -12.08 2.10 24.22
N LYS A 570 -13.01 1.30 23.70
CA LYS A 570 -13.94 0.52 24.52
C LYS A 570 -13.83 -0.95 24.17
N GLY A 571 -13.62 -1.81 25.16
CA GLY A 571 -13.40 -3.22 24.89
C GLY A 571 -13.32 -4.11 26.12
N GLY A 572 -13.07 -5.39 25.87
CA GLY A 572 -12.93 -6.40 26.91
C GLY A 572 -12.46 -7.74 26.34
N VAL A 573 -12.02 -8.65 27.20
CA VAL A 573 -11.58 -10.00 26.81
C VAL A 573 -12.60 -11.02 27.28
N ILE A 574 -13.01 -11.92 26.38
CA ILE A 574 -13.78 -13.11 26.71
C ILE A 574 -12.90 -14.34 26.64
N THR A 575 -13.09 -15.28 27.57
CA THR A 575 -12.30 -16.50 27.64
C THR A 575 -13.22 -17.72 27.52
N ILE A 576 -13.01 -18.50 26.46
CA ILE A 576 -13.64 -19.80 26.28
C ILE A 576 -12.73 -20.85 26.92
N LYS A 577 -13.18 -21.44 28.04
CA LYS A 577 -12.39 -22.43 28.77
C LYS A 577 -12.48 -23.80 28.10
N ARG A 578 -11.44 -24.62 28.25
CA ARG A 578 -11.39 -26.04 27.87
C ARG A 578 -12.58 -26.82 28.41
N LYS A 579 -13.02 -26.53 29.64
CA LYS A 579 -14.22 -27.13 30.25
C LYS A 579 -15.48 -26.87 29.42
N THR A 580 -15.64 -25.68 28.87
CA THR A 580 -16.76 -25.29 28.00
C THR A 580 -16.77 -26.10 26.69
N ILE A 581 -15.58 -26.42 26.15
CA ILE A 581 -15.44 -27.26 24.96
C ILE A 581 -15.74 -28.73 25.29
N ILE A 582 -15.18 -29.26 26.38
CA ILE A 582 -15.37 -30.66 26.81
C ILE A 582 -16.84 -30.95 27.16
N ASN A 583 -17.48 -30.03 27.88
CA ASN A 583 -18.88 -30.15 28.30
C ASN A 583 -19.87 -29.80 27.20
N ASP A 584 -19.39 -29.37 26.03
CA ASP A 584 -20.22 -28.99 24.89
C ASP A 584 -21.23 -27.88 25.18
N ASP A 585 -20.81 -26.86 25.94
CA ASP A 585 -21.64 -25.75 26.41
C ASP A 585 -21.94 -24.71 25.30
N LEU A 586 -22.36 -25.16 24.11
CA LEU A 586 -22.61 -24.31 22.93
C LEU A 586 -23.60 -23.18 23.24
N ARG A 587 -24.69 -23.52 23.94
CA ARG A 587 -25.73 -22.55 24.33
C ARG A 587 -25.19 -21.45 25.25
N LEU A 588 -24.17 -21.75 26.06
CA LEU A 588 -23.55 -20.76 26.93
C LEU A 588 -22.73 -19.78 26.09
N VAL A 589 -21.92 -20.29 25.17
CA VAL A 589 -21.09 -19.47 24.27
C VAL A 589 -21.97 -18.57 23.40
N ASP A 590 -23.01 -19.13 22.77
CA ASP A 590 -23.96 -18.38 21.95
C ASP A 590 -24.65 -17.25 22.75
N LYS A 591 -25.12 -17.54 23.97
CA LYS A 591 -25.71 -16.50 24.84
C LYS A 591 -24.73 -15.41 25.23
N ILE A 592 -23.47 -15.74 25.54
CA ILE A 592 -22.45 -14.75 25.90
C ILE A 592 -22.21 -13.80 24.71
N VAL A 593 -22.02 -14.37 23.52
CA VAL A 593 -21.70 -13.64 22.29
C VAL A 593 -22.87 -12.75 21.86
N SER A 594 -24.10 -13.27 21.91
CA SER A 594 -25.28 -12.48 21.56
C SER A 594 -25.52 -11.31 22.52
N ARG A 595 -25.31 -11.52 23.82
CA ARG A 595 -25.39 -10.45 24.83
C ARG A 595 -24.29 -9.40 24.65
N LEU A 596 -23.16 -9.78 24.06
CA LEU A 596 -22.02 -8.90 23.81
C LEU A 596 -22.30 -7.92 22.67
N GLY A 597 -22.89 -8.37 21.56
CA GLY A 597 -23.37 -7.50 20.48
C GLY A 597 -24.39 -6.47 20.98
N ARG A 598 -25.39 -6.93 21.73
CA ARG A 598 -26.35 -6.04 22.41
C ARG A 598 -25.67 -5.07 23.38
N GLY A 599 -24.70 -5.55 24.16
CA GLY A 599 -23.94 -4.76 25.11
C GLY A 599 -23.17 -3.63 24.44
N ALA A 600 -22.49 -3.92 23.32
CA ALA A 600 -21.76 -2.94 22.52
C ALA A 600 -22.70 -1.87 21.94
N ARG A 601 -23.84 -2.27 21.35
CA ARG A 601 -24.84 -1.33 20.80
C ARG A 601 -25.41 -0.42 21.88
N ARG A 602 -25.78 -0.99 23.03
CA ARG A 602 -26.30 -0.25 24.18
C ARG A 602 -25.24 0.68 24.80
N GLY A 603 -23.98 0.25 24.84
CA GLY A 603 -22.87 1.05 25.34
C GLY A 603 -22.63 2.30 24.49
N LEU A 604 -22.76 2.17 23.17
CA LEU A 604 -22.67 3.29 22.25
C LEU A 604 -23.81 4.27 22.45
N ALA A 605 -25.04 3.77 22.44
CA ALA A 605 -26.19 4.63 22.67
C ALA A 605 -26.12 5.34 24.02
N ARG A 606 -25.69 4.64 25.08
CA ARG A 606 -25.50 5.25 26.39
C ARG A 606 -24.51 6.40 26.35
N SER A 607 -23.38 6.31 25.64
CA SER A 607 -22.44 7.43 25.58
C SER A 607 -23.00 8.64 24.84
N VAL A 608 -23.79 8.41 23.78
CA VAL A 608 -24.46 9.48 23.03
C VAL A 608 -25.53 10.17 23.90
N TRP A 609 -26.31 9.40 24.67
CA TRP A 609 -27.38 9.94 25.51
C TRP A 609 -26.90 10.55 26.83
N THR A 610 -25.78 10.09 27.38
CA THR A 610 -25.31 10.50 28.73
C THR A 610 -25.22 12.03 28.89
N PRO A 611 -24.64 12.80 27.95
CA PRO A 611 -24.57 14.26 28.07
C PRO A 611 -25.93 14.92 28.31
N PHE A 612 -26.99 14.48 27.64
CA PHE A 612 -28.34 15.02 27.84
C PHE A 612 -28.97 14.57 29.15
N LEU A 613 -28.75 13.32 29.55
CA LEU A 613 -29.32 12.76 30.77
C LEU A 613 -28.75 13.41 32.03
N THR A 614 -27.44 13.64 32.04
CA THR A 614 -26.74 14.27 33.18
C THR A 614 -26.71 15.79 33.10
N ASN A 615 -27.26 16.37 32.03
CA ASN A 615 -27.15 17.79 31.70
C ASN A 615 -25.68 18.28 31.76
N ALA A 616 -24.81 17.64 30.97
CA ALA A 616 -23.39 17.93 30.94
C ALA A 616 -23.10 19.38 30.52
N ILE A 617 -21.90 19.85 30.83
CA ILE A 617 -21.43 21.16 30.38
C ILE A 617 -21.16 21.12 28.87
N TYR A 618 -21.84 21.99 28.14
CA TYR A 618 -21.57 22.28 26.73
C TYR A 618 -20.20 22.97 26.61
N LYS A 619 -19.37 22.45 25.71
CA LYS A 619 -17.97 22.87 25.59
C LYS A 619 -17.79 24.20 24.87
N GLY A 620 -18.74 24.59 24.02
CA GLY A 620 -18.66 25.84 23.27
C GLY A 620 -18.75 27.09 24.14
N ASP A 621 -19.48 27.05 25.27
CA ASP A 621 -19.69 28.22 26.14
C ASP A 621 -19.50 27.97 27.64
N GLY A 622 -19.27 26.72 28.06
CA GLY A 622 -19.06 26.35 29.47
C GLY A 622 -20.32 26.31 30.34
N LYS A 623 -21.53 26.44 29.77
CA LYS A 623 -22.80 26.28 30.48
C LYS A 623 -23.34 24.86 30.33
N ALA A 624 -24.32 24.48 31.14
CA ALA A 624 -24.99 23.18 30.96
C ALA A 624 -25.74 23.15 29.62
N ILE A 625 -25.81 22.00 28.94
CA ILE A 625 -26.52 21.83 27.66
C ILE A 625 -27.94 22.41 27.75
N PHE A 626 -28.68 22.04 28.81
CA PHE A 626 -29.97 22.61 29.14
C PHE A 626 -29.79 23.68 30.22
N HIS A 627 -30.01 24.94 29.84
CA HIS A 627 -29.82 26.08 30.71
C HIS A 627 -30.89 27.15 30.44
N VAL A 628 -31.18 27.98 31.45
CA VAL A 628 -32.15 29.07 31.31
C VAL A 628 -31.69 30.10 30.28
N ASP A 629 -30.39 30.42 30.24
CA ASP A 629 -29.81 31.35 29.26
C ASP A 629 -29.84 30.80 27.83
N HIS A 630 -29.85 29.48 27.66
CA HIS A 630 -30.03 28.83 26.37
C HIS A 630 -31.50 28.85 25.94
N GLY A 631 -32.43 29.25 26.81
CA GLY A 631 -33.86 29.23 26.54
C GLY A 631 -34.42 27.83 26.27
N ASN A 632 -33.70 26.77 26.66
CA ASN A 632 -34.01 25.39 26.31
C ASN A 632 -34.31 24.49 27.52
N LEU A 633 -34.55 25.09 28.69
CA LEU A 633 -34.89 24.40 29.93
C LEU A 633 -36.27 24.83 30.45
N GLY A 634 -37.16 23.87 30.70
CA GLY A 634 -38.44 24.05 31.38
C GLY A 634 -38.62 23.13 32.57
N SER A 635 -39.81 23.16 33.18
CA SER A 635 -40.14 22.35 34.38
C SER A 635 -41.56 21.77 34.40
N ALA A 636 -42.31 21.91 33.30
CA ALA A 636 -43.69 21.44 33.21
C ALA A 636 -43.77 19.96 32.85
N ALA A 637 -44.70 19.23 33.50
CA ALA A 637 -45.04 17.85 33.14
C ALA A 637 -45.58 17.76 31.70
N TYR A 638 -45.33 16.63 31.04
CA TYR A 638 -45.71 16.44 29.63
C TYR A 638 -47.23 16.55 29.45
N SER A 639 -47.65 17.50 28.60
CA SER A 639 -49.04 17.82 28.29
C SER A 639 -49.10 18.62 26.99
N ILE A 640 -50.29 18.81 26.40
CA ILE A 640 -50.44 19.60 25.17
C ILE A 640 -49.83 21.02 25.32
N PRO A 641 -50.13 21.80 26.38
CA PRO A 641 -49.54 23.13 26.53
C PRO A 641 -48.02 23.10 26.75
N ALA A 642 -47.51 22.14 27.52
CA ALA A 642 -46.08 22.02 27.79
C ALA A 642 -45.28 21.62 26.54
N ALA A 643 -45.81 20.69 25.76
CA ALA A 643 -45.21 20.27 24.49
C ALA A 643 -45.20 21.42 23.47
N LEU A 644 -46.28 22.20 23.40
CA LEU A 644 -46.34 23.40 22.56
C LEU A 644 -45.33 24.47 23.02
N ALA A 645 -45.16 24.66 24.32
CA ALA A 645 -44.17 25.58 24.87
C ALA A 645 -42.73 25.14 24.50
N GLY A 646 -42.41 23.85 24.60
CA GLY A 646 -41.14 23.29 24.14
C GLY A 646 -40.90 23.52 22.65
N LYS A 647 -41.91 23.25 21.81
CA LYS A 647 -41.86 23.55 20.36
C LYS A 647 -41.59 25.02 20.09
N VAL A 648 -42.25 25.92 20.83
CA VAL A 648 -42.05 27.37 20.68
C VAL A 648 -40.68 27.81 21.16
N ALA A 649 -40.14 27.19 22.22
CA ALA A 649 -38.79 27.47 22.71
C ALA A 649 -37.74 27.12 21.66
N MET A 650 -37.83 25.94 21.03
CA MET A 650 -36.92 25.54 19.95
C MET A 650 -37.06 26.45 18.72
N ALA A 651 -38.28 26.82 18.35
CA ALA A 651 -38.52 27.75 17.25
C ALA A 651 -37.98 29.17 17.50
N LYS A 652 -37.74 29.54 18.76
CA LYS A 652 -37.20 30.85 19.17
C LYS A 652 -35.67 30.86 19.30
N GLN A 653 -35.00 29.72 19.11
CA GLN A 653 -33.54 29.68 19.05
C GLN A 653 -33.06 30.59 17.93
N VAL A 654 -31.94 31.26 18.17
CA VAL A 654 -31.38 32.25 17.26
C VAL A 654 -30.08 31.77 16.65
N GLU A 655 -29.87 32.15 15.41
CA GLU A 655 -28.62 31.98 14.69
C GLU A 655 -27.49 32.73 15.40
N PRO A 656 -26.35 32.07 15.70
CA PRO A 656 -25.15 32.77 16.16
C PRO A 656 -24.68 33.78 15.10
N GLY A 657 -24.49 35.03 15.49
CA GLY A 657 -24.08 36.13 14.59
C GLY A 657 -25.26 37.00 14.14
N SER A 658 -26.15 36.46 13.29
CA SER A 658 -27.28 37.22 12.71
C SER A 658 -28.36 37.58 13.75
N GLY A 659 -28.56 36.72 14.76
CA GLY A 659 -29.63 36.89 15.76
C GLY A 659 -31.03 36.58 15.24
N GLU A 660 -31.16 36.15 13.99
CA GLU A 660 -32.43 35.74 13.38
C GLU A 660 -32.90 34.39 13.92
N ARG A 661 -34.21 34.15 13.85
CA ARG A 661 -34.81 32.92 14.40
C ARG A 661 -34.56 31.73 13.49
N LEU A 662 -33.96 30.66 14.04
CA LEU A 662 -33.76 29.39 13.34
C LEU A 662 -35.07 28.65 13.02
N MET A 663 -36.15 28.90 13.78
CA MET A 663 -37.46 28.26 13.60
C MET A 663 -37.42 26.72 13.64
N LEU A 664 -36.46 26.15 14.39
CA LEU A 664 -36.28 24.71 14.52
C LEU A 664 -37.55 23.99 14.97
N ARG A 665 -37.89 22.90 14.27
CA ARG A 665 -39.05 22.07 14.59
C ARG A 665 -38.59 20.79 15.31
N PRO A 666 -39.13 20.48 16.50
CA PRO A 666 -38.85 19.18 17.11
C PRO A 666 -39.48 18.05 16.28
N VAL A 667 -38.68 17.04 15.96
CA VAL A 667 -39.11 15.81 15.25
C VAL A 667 -39.12 14.60 16.17
N THR A 668 -38.37 14.65 17.27
CA THR A 668 -38.29 13.58 18.26
C THR A 668 -38.64 14.11 19.64
N VAL A 669 -39.49 13.38 20.37
CA VAL A 669 -39.68 13.52 21.81
C VAL A 669 -39.12 12.28 22.49
N ALA A 670 -38.17 12.46 23.40
CA ALA A 670 -37.57 11.41 24.21
C ALA A 670 -38.16 11.44 25.63
N TYR A 671 -38.65 10.30 26.09
CA TYR A 671 -39.32 10.17 27.38
C TYR A 671 -39.07 8.81 28.05
N PRO A 672 -39.17 8.71 29.38
CA PRO A 672 -39.11 7.44 30.12
C PRO A 672 -40.39 6.62 29.92
N SER A 673 -40.31 5.30 30.14
CA SER A 673 -41.42 4.35 29.92
C SER A 673 -42.73 4.74 30.62
N GLU A 674 -42.63 5.38 31.78
CA GLU A 674 -43.74 5.86 32.61
C GLU A 674 -44.62 6.89 31.88
N LEU A 675 -44.05 7.67 30.96
CA LEU A 675 -44.79 8.67 30.19
C LEU A 675 -45.43 8.14 28.90
N PHE A 676 -45.21 6.87 28.53
CA PHE A 676 -45.68 6.29 27.26
C PHE A 676 -47.16 6.58 26.97
N GLY A 677 -48.03 6.34 27.96
CA GLY A 677 -49.47 6.57 27.80
C GLY A 677 -49.81 8.05 27.59
N ILE A 678 -49.15 8.94 28.33
CA ILE A 678 -49.39 10.38 28.27
C ILE A 678 -48.91 10.92 26.91
N VAL A 679 -47.69 10.58 26.50
CA VAL A 679 -47.11 11.05 25.23
C VAL A 679 -47.94 10.59 24.03
N LYS A 680 -48.34 9.31 24.02
CA LYS A 680 -49.18 8.76 22.95
C LYS A 680 -50.55 9.44 22.89
N ASN A 681 -51.15 9.75 24.04
CA ASN A 681 -52.42 10.47 24.09
C ASN A 681 -52.27 11.90 23.59
N VAL A 682 -51.23 12.63 24.03
CA VAL A 682 -50.96 14.00 23.56
C VAL A 682 -50.75 14.05 22.04
N ASN A 683 -50.12 13.03 21.43
CA ASN A 683 -49.90 13.02 19.98
C ASN A 683 -51.09 12.49 19.17
N ASN A 684 -51.84 11.50 19.67
CA ASN A 684 -52.81 10.77 18.84
C ASN A 684 -54.28 11.05 19.19
N PHE A 685 -54.57 11.70 20.32
CA PHE A 685 -55.94 11.98 20.71
C PHE A 685 -56.46 13.23 19.97
N ASN A 686 -57.48 13.05 19.13
CA ASN A 686 -58.22 14.14 18.52
C ASN A 686 -59.57 14.31 19.22
N PRO A 687 -59.77 15.36 20.06
CA PRO A 687 -61.07 15.65 20.66
C PRO A 687 -62.03 16.28 19.66
N GLN A 688 -62.24 15.67 18.48
CA GLN A 688 -63.34 16.04 17.57
C GLN A 688 -64.62 15.31 17.98
N ALA A 689 -65.08 15.60 19.20
CA ALA A 689 -66.44 15.33 19.62
C ALA A 689 -66.86 16.48 20.56
N VAL A 690 -67.66 17.39 19.99
CA VAL A 690 -68.41 18.48 20.66
C VAL A 690 -67.61 19.77 20.93
N ALA A 691 -67.75 20.74 20.00
CA ALA A 691 -67.83 22.18 20.24
C ALA A 691 -66.86 22.84 21.24
N VAL A 692 -65.54 22.63 21.12
CA VAL A 692 -64.53 23.42 21.86
C VAL A 692 -63.60 24.12 20.87
N GLU A 693 -63.46 25.44 20.99
CA GLU A 693 -62.54 26.30 20.21
C GLU A 693 -61.04 26.04 20.46
N ASN A 694 -60.64 24.89 21.00
CA ASN A 694 -59.25 24.53 21.27
C ASN A 694 -59.04 23.02 21.03
N GLY A 695 -58.86 22.63 19.77
CA GLY A 695 -58.44 21.28 19.41
C GLY A 695 -57.03 20.96 19.91
N ASN A 696 -56.63 19.69 19.86
CA ASN A 696 -55.28 19.29 20.21
C ASN A 696 -54.28 19.76 19.13
N ALA A 697 -53.55 20.85 19.39
CA ALA A 697 -52.55 21.40 18.47
C ALA A 697 -51.34 20.47 18.23
N MET A 698 -51.13 19.49 19.10
CA MET A 698 -50.07 18.48 18.97
C MET A 698 -50.55 17.20 18.27
N HIS A 699 -51.82 17.15 17.85
CA HIS A 699 -52.37 15.98 17.19
C HIS A 699 -51.64 15.67 15.86
N GLY A 700 -51.00 14.51 15.79
CA GLY A 700 -50.20 14.07 14.64
C GLY A 700 -48.94 14.91 14.41
N PHE A 701 -48.50 15.70 15.40
CA PHE A 701 -47.36 16.59 15.25
C PHE A 701 -46.04 15.81 15.10
N PHE A 702 -45.85 14.81 15.96
CA PHE A 702 -44.75 13.85 15.86
C PHE A 702 -45.19 12.64 15.06
N GLN A 703 -44.33 12.17 14.16
CA GLN A 703 -44.49 10.85 13.57
C GLN A 703 -44.37 9.78 14.66
N GLU A 704 -44.97 8.61 14.48
CA GLU A 704 -44.89 7.52 15.46
C GLU A 704 -43.43 7.17 15.79
N ALA A 705 -42.55 7.24 14.80
CA ALA A 705 -41.12 6.97 14.97
C ALA A 705 -40.37 8.08 15.75
N GLY A 706 -40.96 9.27 15.88
CA GLY A 706 -40.45 10.39 16.69
C GLY A 706 -40.90 10.34 18.15
N LEU A 707 -41.83 9.44 18.51
CA LEU A 707 -42.18 9.15 19.90
C LEU A 707 -41.19 8.12 20.45
N PHE A 708 -40.07 8.59 21.00
CA PHE A 708 -38.98 7.72 21.41
C PHE A 708 -38.98 7.46 22.91
N GLU A 709 -39.30 6.23 23.29
CA GLU A 709 -39.14 5.75 24.65
C GLU A 709 -37.65 5.47 24.93
N ASN A 710 -37.02 6.31 25.74
CA ASN A 710 -35.59 6.24 26.02
C ASN A 710 -35.32 5.37 27.25
N PRO A 711 -34.70 4.18 27.10
CA PRO A 711 -34.46 3.26 28.21
C PRO A 711 -33.34 3.71 29.17
N PHE A 712 -32.69 4.84 28.90
CA PHE A 712 -31.64 5.40 29.75
C PHE A 712 -32.14 6.51 30.67
N GLN A 713 -33.35 7.05 30.44
CA GLN A 713 -33.98 7.99 31.36
C GLN A 713 -34.42 7.27 32.62
N THR A 714 -33.96 7.75 33.78
CA THR A 714 -34.29 7.16 35.09
C THR A 714 -35.30 7.99 35.87
N ASP A 715 -35.43 9.28 35.55
CA ASP A 715 -36.49 10.11 36.09
C ASP A 715 -37.79 9.82 35.34
N ALA A 716 -38.87 9.57 36.07
CA ALA A 716 -40.16 9.14 35.53
C ALA A 716 -40.95 10.26 34.86
N ASN A 717 -40.57 11.53 35.06
CA ASN A 717 -41.34 12.70 34.64
C ASN A 717 -40.57 13.60 33.67
N ASP A 718 -39.24 13.57 33.67
CA ASP A 718 -38.41 14.32 32.73
C ASP A 718 -38.67 13.93 31.28
N TRP A 719 -38.72 14.92 30.40
CA TRP A 719 -38.85 14.70 28.96
C TRP A 719 -37.99 15.68 28.16
N MET A 720 -37.61 15.26 26.96
CA MET A 720 -36.75 16.03 26.06
C MET A 720 -37.34 16.06 24.66
N MET A 721 -37.02 17.11 23.91
CA MET A 721 -37.34 17.24 22.49
C MET A 721 -36.07 17.54 21.70
N PHE A 722 -36.00 17.00 20.49
CA PHE A 722 -34.87 17.16 19.58
C PHE A 722 -35.36 17.51 18.18
N ALA A 723 -34.63 18.42 17.53
CA ALA A 723 -34.82 18.81 16.14
C ALA A 723 -34.31 17.69 15.22
N ASP A 724 -34.49 17.85 13.90
CA ASP A 724 -33.86 16.94 12.95
C ASP A 724 -32.33 17.17 12.99
N PRO A 725 -31.50 16.14 13.24
CA PRO A 725 -30.05 16.28 13.24
C PRO A 725 -29.46 16.68 11.89
N ASN A 726 -30.24 16.63 10.80
CA ASN A 726 -29.85 17.14 9.49
C ASN A 726 -30.21 18.62 9.28
N GLU A 727 -31.08 19.19 10.11
CA GLU A 727 -31.39 20.63 10.12
C GLU A 727 -30.37 21.38 11.00
N ILE A 728 -29.95 20.77 12.12
CA ILE A 728 -28.93 21.30 13.01
C ILE A 728 -28.10 20.17 13.63
N GLU A 729 -26.79 20.34 13.69
CA GLU A 729 -25.88 19.33 14.21
C GLU A 729 -25.93 19.25 15.74
N ILE A 730 -26.77 18.36 16.28
CA ILE A 730 -26.93 18.22 17.74
C ILE A 730 -25.75 17.46 18.36
N VAL A 731 -25.41 16.30 17.79
CA VAL A 731 -24.34 15.44 18.28
C VAL A 731 -23.50 14.97 17.11
N GLU A 732 -22.18 15.03 17.26
CA GLU A 732 -21.25 14.38 16.35
C GLU A 732 -20.76 13.07 16.97
N LEU A 733 -20.72 12.01 16.16
CA LEU A 733 -20.21 10.70 16.55
C LEU A 733 -19.00 10.34 15.68
N ALA A 734 -17.83 10.22 16.29
CA ALA A 734 -16.62 9.81 15.60
C ALA A 734 -16.31 8.32 15.80
N TYR A 735 -15.86 7.68 14.72
CA TYR A 735 -15.30 6.33 14.73
C TYR A 735 -13.87 6.32 14.23
N LEU A 736 -13.03 5.45 14.80
CA LEU A 736 -11.67 5.26 14.30
C LEU A 736 -11.69 4.53 12.94
N ASN A 737 -11.04 5.11 11.93
CA ASN A 737 -10.91 4.53 10.58
C ASN A 737 -12.24 4.08 9.95
N GLY A 738 -13.35 4.74 10.31
CA GLY A 738 -14.70 4.43 9.83
C GLY A 738 -15.24 3.08 10.31
N GLN A 739 -14.62 2.44 11.30
CA GLN A 739 -15.05 1.16 11.85
C GLN A 739 -16.22 1.36 12.82
N GLN A 740 -17.44 1.29 12.29
CA GLN A 740 -18.67 1.46 13.09
C GLN A 740 -19.09 0.21 13.88
N GLU A 741 -18.48 -0.92 13.58
CA GLU A 741 -18.78 -2.21 14.20
C GLU A 741 -17.69 -2.60 15.19
N PRO A 742 -18.05 -3.25 16.31
CA PRO A 742 -17.06 -3.78 17.24
C PRO A 742 -16.22 -4.87 16.56
N GLN A 743 -14.91 -4.76 16.66
CA GLN A 743 -13.94 -5.72 16.13
C GLN A 743 -13.59 -6.77 17.18
N MET A 744 -13.30 -7.99 16.73
CA MET A 744 -12.91 -9.09 17.60
C MET A 744 -11.63 -9.74 17.10
N PHE A 745 -10.67 -9.89 18.01
CA PHE A 745 -9.33 -10.39 17.75
C PHE A 745 -9.02 -11.57 18.67
N ILE A 746 -8.17 -12.48 18.21
CA ILE A 746 -7.59 -13.47 19.11
C ILE A 746 -6.53 -12.76 19.96
N ALA A 747 -6.67 -12.84 21.29
CA ALA A 747 -5.72 -12.21 22.21
C ALA A 747 -4.44 -13.05 22.40
N ASN A 748 -4.38 -14.24 21.80
CA ASN A 748 -3.37 -15.26 22.01
C ASN A 748 -2.55 -15.56 20.75
N ASN A 749 -1.26 -15.87 20.94
CA ASN A 749 -0.43 -16.52 19.92
C ASN A 749 -0.76 -18.03 19.87
N PRO A 750 -1.18 -18.60 18.71
CA PRO A 750 -1.49 -20.02 18.56
C PRO A 750 -0.35 -20.96 19.00
N THR A 751 0.90 -20.52 18.83
CA THR A 751 2.10 -21.32 19.10
C THR A 751 2.47 -21.36 20.59
N ALA A 752 2.04 -20.37 21.38
CA ALA A 752 2.38 -20.25 22.80
C ALA A 752 1.38 -21.00 23.73
N GLY A 753 0.40 -21.71 23.18
CA GLY A 753 -0.34 -22.74 23.91
C GLY A 753 -1.08 -22.28 25.17
N GLN A 754 -1.83 -21.17 25.16
CA GLN A 754 -2.67 -20.81 26.32
C GLN A 754 -3.74 -21.88 26.66
N MET A 755 -4.15 -22.70 25.69
CA MET A 755 -4.96 -23.90 25.95
C MET A 755 -4.22 -24.96 26.78
N PHE A 756 -2.89 -25.00 26.67
CA PHE A 756 -2.02 -25.85 27.47
C PHE A 756 -1.71 -25.23 28.84
N VAL A 757 -1.42 -23.92 28.90
CA VAL A 757 -1.04 -23.24 30.16
C VAL A 757 -2.25 -22.91 31.05
N ASN A 758 -3.27 -22.26 30.49
CA ASN A 758 -4.42 -21.74 31.24
C ASN A 758 -5.74 -22.45 30.92
N GLY A 759 -5.73 -23.42 30.00
CA GLY A 759 -6.91 -24.16 29.60
C GLY A 759 -8.00 -23.26 29.00
N GLY A 760 -7.65 -22.22 28.24
CA GLY A 760 -8.64 -21.34 27.62
C GLY A 760 -8.15 -20.59 26.37
N ILE A 761 -9.10 -20.30 25.48
CA ILE A 761 -8.93 -19.44 24.30
C ILE A 761 -9.48 -18.06 24.64
N GLN A 762 -8.68 -17.01 24.43
CA GLN A 762 -9.06 -15.64 24.74
C GLN A 762 -9.32 -14.85 23.46
N TYR A 763 -10.42 -14.10 23.46
CA TYR A 763 -10.79 -13.19 22.38
C TYR A 763 -10.97 -11.78 22.93
N LYS A 764 -10.26 -10.81 22.37
CA LYS A 764 -10.40 -9.38 22.66
C LYS A 764 -11.49 -8.81 21.76
N ILE A 765 -12.40 -8.04 22.33
CA ILE A 765 -13.32 -7.17 21.57
C ILE A 765 -12.94 -5.72 21.80
N GLN A 766 -12.98 -4.94 20.74
CA GLN A 766 -12.62 -3.52 20.71
C GLN A 766 -13.61 -2.75 19.85
N HIS A 767 -13.97 -1.54 20.28
CA HIS A 767 -14.82 -0.62 19.56
C HIS A 767 -14.41 0.81 19.93
N ASP A 768 -13.85 1.52 18.96
CA ASP A 768 -13.21 2.81 19.19
C ASP A 768 -14.09 3.93 18.62
N TYR A 769 -14.74 4.64 19.54
CA TYR A 769 -15.67 5.71 19.19
C TYR A 769 -15.81 6.68 20.36
N ASN A 770 -16.15 7.91 20.03
CA ASN A 770 -16.63 8.87 21.02
C ASN A 770 -17.64 9.83 20.38
N SER A 771 -18.47 10.45 21.20
CA SER A 771 -19.48 11.41 20.77
C SER A 771 -19.48 12.63 21.68
N ASP A 772 -19.78 13.79 21.12
CA ASP A 772 -20.00 15.00 21.90
C ASP A 772 -21.13 15.86 21.33
N VAL A 773 -21.71 16.70 22.19
CA VAL A 773 -22.77 17.62 21.80
C VAL A 773 -22.14 18.80 21.08
N ILE A 774 -22.56 19.01 19.83
CA ILE A 774 -22.07 20.09 18.98
C ILE A 774 -22.95 21.31 19.17
N ASP A 775 -24.26 21.23 19.00
CA ASP A 775 -25.15 22.38 19.22
C ASP A 775 -26.30 22.05 20.19
N PHE A 776 -26.47 22.89 21.22
CA PHE A 776 -27.56 22.77 22.19
C PHE A 776 -28.91 23.30 21.65
N ARG A 777 -28.91 24.17 20.63
CA ARG A 777 -30.10 24.85 20.10
C ARG A 777 -31.11 23.85 19.52
N GLY A 778 -30.62 22.71 19.03
CA GLY A 778 -31.44 21.61 18.53
C GLY A 778 -32.13 20.78 19.62
N ALA A 779 -31.93 21.06 20.90
CA ALA A 779 -32.46 20.28 22.01
C ALA A 779 -33.23 21.14 23.02
N TYR A 780 -34.29 20.59 23.60
CA TYR A 780 -35.05 21.16 24.71
C TYR A 780 -35.29 20.10 25.79
N LYS A 781 -35.20 20.49 27.07
CA LYS A 781 -35.54 19.61 28.19
C LYS A 781 -36.56 20.28 29.11
N SER A 782 -37.53 19.50 29.58
CA SER A 782 -38.31 19.85 30.76
C SER A 782 -37.89 18.96 31.92
N GLN A 783 -37.36 19.58 32.97
CA GLN A 783 -36.94 18.91 34.19
C GLN A 783 -38.05 19.03 35.25
N VAL A 784 -38.75 17.94 35.51
CA VAL A 784 -39.95 17.91 36.36
C VAL A 784 -39.56 17.38 37.73
N ALA A 785 -39.77 18.19 38.76
CA ALA A 785 -39.34 17.92 40.13
C ALA A 785 -40.03 16.72 40.81
#